data_AF-A0A7S6M9M6-F1
#
_entry.id   AF-A0A7S6M9M6-F1
#
_cell.length_a   1.000
_cell.length_b   1.000
_cell.length_c   1.000
_cell.angle_alpha   90.00
_cell.angle_beta   90.00
_cell.angle_gamma   90.00
#
_symmetry.space_group_name_H-M   'P 1'
#
loop_
_entity.id
_entity.type
_entity.pdbx_description
1 polymer ?
#
loop_
_entity_poly.entity_id
_entity_poly.type
_entity_poly.pdbx_seq_one_letter_code
_entity_poly.pdbx_strand_id
1 'polypeptide(L)'
;MSEIPAQRRIAAESAGAGRAGEPAGATGHEDGAVPHGRAEAAPPPTGDAQPVAPRIASRYVDVWTRTEPRYRRRAVLMLAANTLLYCGLCVFTHWLHVGRLFDFSLRSYAEPARFWGEQTRTLHDFILFPISVEQTPIHGVVLALLLASMVAVPIVTSILYRIPCALPLAAAVAVFAHMPWMAATLVLSCTLAGWRPIRMNFRFGSALLGMLPVILYIYLALRGGPEMVGASASPVQKTLLLAPWYLAILSACVMMGVILLIAHMVRYRPGAITPVVTVMFATPVVLFHGYVGTDELSYRVLEAECGPRSRRVAALQDPAAVQERIIGLLQEWSASGRQSVREDLLATLAGDSDRLRERVRSRLLLEFLVSQRETDDLCRDFLARHPRSRYVTNVLYIQGYSLDTRMDARALAGGPPRVELYAEFPHAQSRPVWLALWNQSPDSPLRIVAGVRLAVHDLRAGEAGSAQERLERVLEIGAGGAAASQPAARGLLATPPAEESLEFEARPFLSEAEQLLALVRANRDCPAYGNAPLAELFALDPHRPRYSAALERLALRRPGALLHDNLRVAWAASLPSSAERAAALRAICDEGGAGDALAEAHYRLAEIEIQHLGVRDEALRTAGIERLRRVAADYDPTWWGRAARERLALLKPAPSNGVEGSSTP
;
A
#
# COMPACT_ATOMS: atom_id res chain seq x y z
N MET A 1 25.45 -16.19 -16.40
CA MET A 1 26.57 -17.06 -15.97
C MET A 1 27.81 -16.21 -15.75
N SER A 2 28.00 -15.79 -14.50
CA SER A 2 29.28 -15.38 -13.91
C SER A 2 29.02 -15.34 -12.39
N GLU A 3 29.54 -16.35 -11.70
CA GLU A 3 29.37 -16.55 -10.26
C GLU A 3 30.21 -15.55 -9.47
N ILE A 4 29.60 -14.91 -8.48
CA ILE A 4 30.31 -14.13 -7.44
C ILE A 4 30.16 -14.94 -6.14
N PRO A 5 31.26 -15.35 -5.48
CA PRO A 5 31.18 -16.24 -4.32
C PRO A 5 30.89 -15.45 -3.03
N ALA A 6 29.89 -15.92 -2.28
CA ALA A 6 29.58 -15.48 -0.93
C ALA A 6 30.48 -16.20 0.09
N GLN A 7 31.31 -15.43 0.79
CA GLN A 7 31.95 -15.72 2.08
C GLN A 7 31.24 -14.81 3.11
N ARG A 8 30.94 -15.13 4.38
CA ARG A 8 31.36 -16.15 5.35
C ARG A 8 30.37 -16.12 6.53
N ARG A 9 29.94 -17.30 6.98
CA ARG A 9 29.93 -17.79 8.37
C ARG A 9 30.10 -16.77 9.51
N ILE A 10 29.12 -16.72 10.43
CA ILE A 10 29.37 -16.70 11.88
C ILE A 10 28.53 -17.82 12.50
N ALA A 11 29.21 -18.77 13.11
CA ALA A 11 28.64 -19.89 13.85
C ALA A 11 28.58 -19.58 15.35
N ALA A 12 27.66 -20.29 15.98
CA ALA A 12 27.50 -20.60 17.40
C ALA A 12 28.79 -20.66 18.24
N GLU A 13 28.70 -20.09 19.45
CA GLU A 13 29.23 -20.60 20.73
C GLU A 13 28.76 -19.63 21.82
N SER A 14 27.99 -20.03 22.83
CA SER A 14 28.58 -20.59 24.04
C SER A 14 27.50 -21.18 24.95
N ALA A 15 27.65 -22.46 25.26
CA ALA A 15 27.11 -23.08 26.45
C ALA A 15 28.04 -22.73 27.63
N GLY A 16 27.46 -22.36 28.77
CA GLY A 16 28.19 -22.09 30.01
C GLY A 16 27.34 -22.51 31.21
N ALA A 17 27.55 -23.74 31.65
CA ALA A 17 27.05 -24.27 32.91
C ALA A 17 27.88 -23.75 34.10
N GLY A 18 27.21 -23.44 35.21
CA GLY A 18 27.85 -23.13 36.51
C GLY A 18 26.77 -22.92 37.59
N ARG A 19 26.36 -23.99 38.26
CA ARG A 19 26.68 -24.34 39.66
C ARG A 19 26.25 -23.34 40.76
N ALA A 20 25.30 -23.81 41.56
CA ALA A 20 25.29 -23.93 43.03
C ALA A 20 25.68 -22.72 43.89
N GLY A 21 24.77 -22.34 44.79
CA GLY A 21 25.05 -21.45 45.92
C GLY A 21 23.80 -21.12 46.74
N GLU A 22 23.33 -22.07 47.54
CA GLU A 22 22.60 -21.81 48.78
C GLU A 22 23.47 -20.95 49.73
N PRO A 23 22.85 -20.12 50.59
CA PRO A 23 22.81 -20.57 51.98
C PRO A 23 21.50 -20.23 52.72
N ALA A 24 21.22 -21.13 53.66
CA ALA A 24 20.32 -20.98 54.79
C ALA A 24 20.90 -20.08 55.92
N GLY A 25 20.03 -19.67 56.84
CA GLY A 25 20.34 -19.01 58.11
C GLY A 25 19.93 -17.53 58.12
N ALA A 26 19.27 -16.97 59.14
CA ALA A 26 19.05 -17.41 60.50
C ALA A 26 17.84 -16.69 61.09
N THR A 27 17.13 -17.41 61.96
CA THR A 27 16.11 -16.93 62.89
C THR A 27 16.76 -16.43 64.18
N GLY A 28 16.41 -15.22 64.62
CA GLY A 28 16.52 -14.70 65.99
C GLY A 28 15.39 -13.67 66.12
N HIS A 29 14.41 -13.77 67.01
CA HIS A 29 14.43 -13.96 68.47
C HIS A 29 15.26 -12.89 69.17
N GLU A 30 14.60 -11.81 69.57
CA GLU A 30 14.94 -11.09 70.81
C GLU A 30 13.72 -10.33 71.34
N ASP A 31 13.48 -10.59 72.62
CA ASP A 31 12.50 -10.02 73.51
C ASP A 31 12.80 -8.55 73.84
N GLY A 32 11.78 -7.81 74.25
CA GLY A 32 11.92 -6.44 74.74
C GLY A 32 10.60 -5.88 75.27
N ALA A 33 10.21 -6.35 76.44
CA ALA A 33 9.06 -5.87 77.20
C ALA A 33 9.40 -4.66 78.09
N VAL A 34 8.33 -4.06 78.63
CA VAL A 34 8.22 -3.22 79.86
C VAL A 34 8.34 -1.68 79.66
N PRO A 35 7.58 -0.81 80.39
CA PRO A 35 6.28 -0.95 81.08
C PRO A 35 5.24 0.15 80.76
N HIS A 36 4.01 -0.15 81.20
CA HIS A 36 2.91 0.77 81.47
C HIS A 36 3.26 1.89 82.47
N GLY A 37 2.90 3.13 82.11
CA GLY A 37 2.70 4.24 83.04
C GLY A 37 1.27 4.74 82.93
N ARG A 38 0.46 4.46 83.96
CA ARG A 38 -0.93 4.87 84.13
C ARG A 38 -0.90 6.20 84.90
N ALA A 39 -1.42 7.28 84.31
CA ALA A 39 -1.67 8.52 85.03
C ALA A 39 -3.12 8.96 84.83
N GLU A 40 -3.70 9.30 85.96
CA GLU A 40 -5.10 9.50 86.29
C GLU A 40 -5.67 10.81 85.73
N ALA A 41 -7.00 10.83 85.61
CA ALA A 41 -7.79 11.89 85.02
C ALA A 41 -7.93 13.12 85.93
N ALA A 42 -8.00 14.31 85.33
CA ALA A 42 -8.51 15.53 85.95
C ALA A 42 -9.67 16.12 85.10
N PRO A 43 -10.74 16.65 85.72
CA PRO A 43 -11.96 17.12 85.07
C PRO A 43 -11.84 18.53 84.42
N PRO A 44 -12.83 18.95 83.61
CA PRO A 44 -12.62 19.91 82.52
C PRO A 44 -12.83 21.37 82.93
N PRO A 45 -12.04 22.32 82.39
CA PRO A 45 -12.45 23.70 82.34
C PRO A 45 -13.34 23.96 81.11
N THR A 46 -14.50 24.51 81.43
CA THR A 46 -15.50 25.10 80.55
C THR A 46 -14.95 26.20 79.65
N GLY A 47 -15.37 26.18 78.40
CA GLY A 47 -15.57 27.38 77.58
C GLY A 47 -14.30 28.01 77.03
N ASP A 48 -13.86 27.52 75.87
CA ASP A 48 -13.22 28.35 74.85
C ASP A 48 -13.42 27.68 73.48
N ALA A 49 -13.72 28.51 72.48
CA ALA A 49 -14.10 28.11 71.14
C ALA A 49 -13.17 27.02 70.59
N GLN A 50 -13.72 25.85 70.24
CA GLN A 50 -12.98 24.79 69.56
C GLN A 50 -12.29 25.42 68.33
N PRO A 51 -10.95 25.51 68.29
CA PRO A 51 -10.27 25.92 67.08
C PRO A 51 -10.66 24.89 66.03
N VAL A 52 -11.32 25.34 64.96
CA VAL A 52 -11.67 24.51 63.80
C VAL A 52 -10.40 23.73 63.44
N ALA A 53 -10.39 22.43 63.77
CA ALA A 53 -9.22 21.60 63.58
C ALA A 53 -8.78 21.81 62.13
N PRO A 54 -7.54 22.29 61.88
CA PRO A 54 -7.12 22.61 60.53
C PRO A 54 -7.36 21.36 59.72
N ARG A 55 -8.28 21.42 58.74
CA ARG A 55 -8.53 20.33 57.80
C ARG A 55 -7.16 19.92 57.33
N ILE A 56 -6.71 18.73 57.74
CA ILE A 56 -5.43 18.18 57.33
C ILE A 56 -5.57 18.00 55.83
N ALA A 57 -5.22 19.03 55.08
CA ALA A 57 -5.15 19.00 53.64
C ALA A 57 -4.21 17.83 53.37
N SER A 58 -4.77 16.72 52.87
CA SER A 58 -4.08 15.45 52.72
C SER A 58 -2.77 15.71 51.99
N ARG A 59 -1.67 15.76 52.74
CA ARG A 59 -0.38 16.22 52.23
C ARG A 59 0.00 15.26 51.11
N TYR A 60 0.13 15.79 49.90
CA TYR A 60 0.46 14.99 48.72
C TYR A 60 1.77 14.24 48.96
N VAL A 61 1.68 12.94 49.25
CA VAL A 61 2.84 12.07 49.36
C VAL A 61 3.31 11.76 47.95
N ASP A 62 4.32 12.48 47.49
CA ASP A 62 5.04 12.22 46.25
C ASP A 62 6.00 11.03 46.46
N VAL A 63 6.18 10.18 45.45
CA VAL A 63 7.07 9.01 45.49
C VAL A 63 8.47 9.40 45.98
N TRP A 64 8.93 10.58 45.59
CA TRP A 64 10.25 11.11 45.95
C TRP A 64 10.37 11.66 47.36
N THR A 65 9.26 11.80 48.10
CA THR A 65 9.30 12.22 49.52
C THR A 65 9.84 11.11 50.42
N ARG A 66 9.90 9.86 49.94
CA ARG A 66 10.56 8.75 50.64
C ARG A 66 12.06 8.84 50.41
N THR A 67 12.81 9.16 51.46
CA THR A 67 14.26 9.37 51.41
C THR A 67 15.06 8.08 51.46
N GLU A 68 14.44 6.96 51.85
CA GLU A 68 15.11 5.67 51.95
C GLU A 68 15.73 5.20 50.61
N PRO A 69 17.05 4.92 50.58
CA PRO A 69 17.77 4.56 49.35
C PRO A 69 17.20 3.34 48.61
N ARG A 70 16.68 2.35 49.36
CA ARG A 70 16.10 1.12 48.79
C ARG A 70 14.87 1.42 47.91
N TYR A 71 14.00 2.33 48.36
CA TYR A 71 12.82 2.73 47.60
C TYR A 71 13.18 3.54 46.36
N ARG A 72 14.21 4.40 46.44
CA ARG A 72 14.72 5.15 45.28
C ARG A 72 15.29 4.24 44.21
N ARG A 73 16.12 3.25 44.58
CA ARG A 73 16.68 2.27 43.64
C ARG A 73 15.59 1.47 42.93
N ARG A 74 14.58 1.00 43.68
CA ARG A 74 13.42 0.30 43.10
C ARG A 74 12.62 1.20 42.15
N ALA A 75 12.38 2.46 42.52
CA ALA A 75 11.68 3.41 41.66
C ALA A 75 12.43 3.67 40.36
N VAL A 76 13.75 3.88 40.41
CA VAL A 76 14.60 4.08 39.24
C VAL A 76 14.61 2.84 38.35
N LEU A 77 14.79 1.64 38.91
CA LEU A 77 14.78 0.39 38.15
C LEU A 77 13.45 0.17 37.44
N MET A 78 12.33 0.40 38.13
CA MET A 78 10.99 0.25 37.56
C MET A 78 10.69 1.32 36.51
N LEU A 79 11.14 2.56 36.71
CA LEU A 79 11.03 3.61 35.72
C LEU A 79 11.85 3.27 34.47
N ALA A 80 13.08 2.78 34.63
CA ALA A 80 13.93 2.34 33.52
C ALA A 80 13.29 1.18 32.75
N ALA A 81 12.72 0.18 33.45
CA ALA A 81 11.98 -0.92 32.83
C ALA A 81 10.76 -0.40 32.05
N ASN A 82 9.98 0.53 32.63
CA ASN A 82 8.85 1.15 31.93
C ASN A 82 9.30 1.93 30.69
N THR A 83 10.40 2.67 30.79
CA THR A 83 10.97 3.39 29.64
C THR A 83 11.41 2.43 28.55
N LEU A 84 12.07 1.31 28.88
CA LEU A 84 12.46 0.29 27.91
C LEU A 84 11.24 -0.32 27.22
N LEU A 85 10.22 -0.71 27.99
CA LEU A 85 8.97 -1.25 27.46
C LEU A 85 8.27 -0.23 26.54
N TYR A 86 8.29 1.05 26.92
CA TYR A 86 7.70 2.13 26.13
C TYR A 86 8.50 2.40 24.84
N CYS A 87 9.83 2.31 24.86
CA CYS A 87 10.63 2.35 23.64
C CYS A 87 10.27 1.18 22.70
N GLY A 88 10.07 -0.02 23.24
CA GLY A 88 9.59 -1.18 22.47
C GLY A 88 8.22 -0.92 21.83
N LEU A 89 7.28 -0.32 22.56
CA LEU A 89 5.99 0.12 22.04
C LEU A 89 6.16 1.14 20.90
N CYS A 90 7.03 2.13 21.05
CA CYS A 90 7.31 3.13 20.01
C CYS A 90 7.90 2.50 18.74
N VAL A 91 8.86 1.58 18.89
CA VAL A 91 9.43 0.81 17.78
C VAL A 91 8.36 -0.04 17.09
N PHE A 92 7.48 -0.69 17.87
CA PHE A 92 6.38 -1.46 17.31
C PHE A 92 5.39 -0.59 16.53
N THR A 93 5.02 0.59 17.05
CA THR A 93 4.19 1.55 16.32
C THR A 93 4.85 2.03 15.03
N HIS A 94 6.16 2.30 15.04
CA HIS A 94 6.90 2.66 13.83
C HIS A 94 6.93 1.51 12.82
N TRP A 95 7.18 0.28 13.29
CA TRP A 95 7.17 -0.91 12.47
C TRP A 95 5.80 -1.15 11.81
N LEU A 96 4.70 -0.94 12.53
CA LEU A 96 3.36 -1.03 11.94
C LEU A 96 3.12 0.02 10.85
N HIS A 97 3.69 1.21 10.98
CA HIS A 97 3.49 2.31 10.03
C HIS A 97 4.40 2.26 8.80
N VAL A 98 5.61 1.71 8.93
CA VAL A 98 6.62 1.72 7.86
C VAL A 98 6.92 0.32 7.33
N GLY A 99 6.60 -0.73 8.09
CA GLY A 99 7.00 -2.11 7.82
C GLY A 99 8.48 -2.40 8.08
N ARG A 100 9.23 -1.41 8.56
CA ARG A 100 10.66 -1.50 8.89
C ARG A 100 10.83 -1.27 10.39
N LEU A 101 11.68 -2.09 11.03
CA LEU A 101 11.89 -1.97 12.48
C LEU A 101 12.61 -0.66 12.84
N PHE A 102 13.51 -0.18 11.98
CA PHE A 102 14.28 1.03 12.20
C PHE A 102 14.55 1.75 10.87
N ASP A 103 14.39 3.07 10.84
CA ASP A 103 14.80 3.93 9.74
C ASP A 103 15.38 5.25 10.26
N PHE A 104 16.68 5.25 10.57
CA PHE A 104 17.34 6.44 11.11
C PHE A 104 17.73 7.48 10.03
N SER A 105 17.15 7.43 8.83
CA SER A 105 17.44 8.41 7.80
C SER A 105 16.89 9.79 8.17
N LEU A 106 17.64 10.87 7.91
CA LEU A 106 17.17 12.24 8.18
C LEU A 106 15.86 12.55 7.44
N ARG A 107 15.63 11.92 6.29
CA ARG A 107 14.40 12.05 5.51
C ARG A 107 13.18 11.49 6.25
N SER A 108 13.32 10.35 6.93
CA SER A 108 12.23 9.73 7.70
C SER A 108 11.76 10.60 8.87
N TYR A 109 12.64 11.44 9.42
CA TYR A 109 12.32 12.42 10.47
C TYR A 109 11.85 13.77 9.91
N ALA A 110 12.42 14.21 8.80
CA ALA A 110 12.10 15.51 8.20
C ALA A 110 10.71 15.52 7.54
N GLU A 111 10.28 14.42 6.92
CA GLU A 111 8.97 14.31 6.28
C GLU A 111 7.81 14.52 7.27
N PRO A 112 7.72 13.79 8.41
CA PRO A 112 6.67 14.01 9.42
C PRO A 112 6.78 15.36 10.16
N ALA A 113 7.96 15.98 10.18
CA ALA A 113 8.16 17.27 10.83
C ALA A 113 7.56 18.43 10.04
N ARG A 114 7.36 18.29 8.72
CA ARG A 114 6.65 19.29 7.92
C ARG A 114 5.18 19.28 8.35
N PHE A 115 4.72 20.39 8.93
CA PHE A 115 3.33 20.54 9.38
C PHE A 115 2.39 20.97 8.24
N TRP A 116 2.92 21.63 7.20
CA TRP A 116 2.16 22.16 6.05
C TRP A 116 2.77 21.69 4.72
N GLY A 117 1.92 21.35 3.75
CA GLY A 117 2.31 20.97 2.38
C GLY A 117 1.67 19.67 1.87
N GLU A 118 1.78 19.44 0.56
CA GLU A 118 1.24 18.25 -0.13
C GLU A 118 1.85 16.93 0.36
N GLN A 119 3.01 16.98 1.01
CA GLN A 119 3.74 15.81 1.52
C GLN A 119 3.61 15.60 3.04
N THR A 120 2.63 16.25 3.68
CA THR A 120 2.45 16.11 5.13
C THR A 120 1.90 14.73 5.45
N ARG A 121 2.72 13.89 6.12
CA ARG A 121 2.23 12.62 6.68
C ARG A 121 1.30 12.93 7.84
N THR A 122 0.01 12.95 7.55
CA THR A 122 -0.99 13.23 8.58
C THR A 122 -1.26 11.98 9.42
N LEU A 123 -1.93 12.14 10.57
CA LEU A 123 -2.45 10.98 11.31
C LEU A 123 -3.35 10.10 10.43
N HIS A 124 -3.98 10.66 9.41
CA HIS A 124 -4.78 9.90 8.45
C HIS A 124 -3.96 8.81 7.73
N ASP A 125 -2.70 9.10 7.40
CA ASP A 125 -1.81 8.13 6.76
C ASP A 125 -1.56 6.91 7.64
N PHE A 126 -1.63 7.05 8.98
CA PHE A 126 -1.51 5.90 9.89
C PHE A 126 -2.70 4.94 9.82
N ILE A 127 -3.86 5.42 9.37
CA ILE A 127 -5.06 4.59 9.22
C ILE A 127 -5.11 3.93 7.85
N LEU A 128 -4.60 4.62 6.82
CA LEU A 128 -4.64 4.14 5.45
C LEU A 128 -3.41 3.31 5.10
N PHE A 129 -2.26 3.56 5.73
CA PHE A 129 -0.97 3.02 5.32
C PHE A 129 -0.16 2.45 6.49
N PRO A 130 0.44 1.27 6.31
CA PRO A 130 0.35 0.35 5.18
C PRO A 130 -0.93 -0.49 5.23
N ILE A 131 -1.47 -0.75 6.42
CA ILE A 131 -2.68 -1.54 6.61
C ILE A 131 -3.88 -0.61 6.70
N SER A 132 -4.73 -0.61 5.69
CA SER A 132 -5.97 0.16 5.71
C SER A 132 -6.95 -0.40 6.75
N VAL A 133 -7.44 0.44 7.66
CA VAL A 133 -8.48 0.08 8.63
C VAL A 133 -9.80 -0.30 7.93
N GLU A 134 -10.03 0.16 6.70
CA GLU A 134 -11.20 -0.22 5.92
C GLU A 134 -11.16 -1.70 5.52
N GLN A 135 -9.96 -2.19 5.19
CA GLN A 135 -9.74 -3.58 4.80
C GLN A 135 -9.58 -4.48 6.03
N THR A 136 -8.95 -3.98 7.10
CA THR A 136 -8.73 -4.73 8.35
C THR A 136 -9.21 -3.93 9.56
N PRO A 137 -10.51 -3.94 9.89
CA PRO A 137 -11.08 -3.13 10.98
C PRO A 137 -10.43 -3.36 12.35
N ILE A 138 -9.99 -4.60 12.62
CA ILE A 138 -9.29 -4.96 13.86
C ILE A 138 -7.97 -4.17 14.01
N HIS A 139 -7.32 -3.81 12.90
CA HIS A 139 -6.12 -2.95 12.94
C HIS A 139 -6.44 -1.57 13.54
N GLY A 140 -7.64 -1.03 13.30
CA GLY A 140 -8.11 0.21 13.92
C GLY A 140 -8.15 0.12 15.45
N VAL A 141 -8.53 -1.04 16.00
CA VAL A 141 -8.49 -1.29 17.46
C VAL A 141 -7.06 -1.36 17.97
N VAL A 142 -6.16 -2.04 17.25
CA VAL A 142 -4.74 -2.11 17.59
C VAL A 142 -4.13 -0.71 17.63
N LEU A 143 -4.33 0.09 16.57
CA LEU A 143 -3.86 1.47 16.49
C LEU A 143 -4.42 2.33 17.63
N ALA A 144 -5.71 2.18 17.93
CA ALA A 144 -6.34 2.92 19.02
C ALA A 144 -5.70 2.62 20.38
N LEU A 145 -5.43 1.35 20.68
CA LEU A 145 -4.79 0.93 21.93
C LEU A 145 -3.31 1.35 22.01
N LEU A 146 -2.59 1.33 20.89
CA LEU A 146 -1.21 1.83 20.82
C LEU A 146 -1.15 3.33 21.09
N LEU A 147 -1.99 4.11 20.42
CA LEU A 147 -2.06 5.55 20.62
C LEU A 147 -2.52 5.88 22.05
N ALA A 148 -3.52 5.18 22.56
CA ALA A 148 -3.98 5.34 23.94
C ALA A 148 -2.84 5.10 24.95
N SER A 149 -2.04 4.07 24.73
CA SER A 149 -0.87 3.74 25.56
C SER A 149 0.22 4.80 25.45
N MET A 150 0.51 5.28 24.23
CA MET A 150 1.47 6.35 23.99
C MET A 150 1.09 7.63 24.71
N VAL A 151 -0.20 7.94 24.83
CA VAL A 151 -0.69 9.16 25.45
C VAL A 151 -0.85 9.02 26.98
N ALA A 152 -1.49 7.96 27.44
CA ALA A 152 -1.82 7.77 28.86
C ALA A 152 -0.57 7.63 29.74
N VAL A 153 0.43 6.87 29.28
CA VAL A 153 1.60 6.50 30.11
C VAL A 153 2.47 7.71 30.48
N PRO A 154 2.88 8.61 29.56
CA PRO A 154 3.64 9.81 29.91
C PRO A 154 2.87 10.75 30.84
N ILE A 155 1.58 10.98 30.58
CA ILE A 155 0.73 11.86 31.40
C ILE A 155 0.64 11.33 32.83
N VAL A 156 0.33 10.05 33.00
CA VAL A 156 0.24 9.43 34.34
C VAL A 156 1.61 9.38 35.02
N THR A 157 2.68 9.15 34.27
CA THR A 157 4.06 9.22 34.79
C THR A 157 4.39 10.62 35.31
N SER A 158 3.97 11.68 34.61
CA SER A 158 4.14 13.06 35.08
C SER A 158 3.39 13.31 36.40
N ILE A 159 2.16 12.80 36.52
CA ILE A 159 1.33 12.95 37.73
C ILE A 159 1.93 12.18 38.93
N LEU A 160 2.49 10.99 38.70
CA LEU A 160 2.93 10.07 39.75
C LEU A 160 4.42 10.25 40.14
N TYR A 161 5.29 10.57 39.19
CA TYR A 161 6.75 10.63 39.38
C TYR A 161 7.37 12.01 39.12
N ARG A 162 6.60 13.02 38.66
CA ARG A 162 7.02 14.37 38.19
C ARG A 162 7.37 14.43 36.71
N ILE A 163 7.28 15.65 36.16
CA ILE A 163 7.51 15.99 34.75
C ILE A 163 8.85 15.44 34.20
N PRO A 164 10.01 15.56 34.88
CA PRO A 164 11.28 15.09 34.32
C PRO A 164 11.31 13.58 34.04
N CYS A 165 10.54 12.78 34.78
CA CYS A 165 10.46 11.33 34.56
C CYS A 165 9.63 10.98 33.31
N ALA A 166 8.78 11.90 32.83
CA ALA A 166 7.98 11.70 31.63
C ALA A 166 8.70 12.17 30.34
N LEU A 167 9.69 13.06 30.44
CA LEU A 167 10.43 13.57 29.28
C LEU A 167 11.13 12.46 28.45
N PRO A 168 11.77 11.44 29.04
CA PRO A 168 12.33 10.33 28.26
C PRO A 168 11.27 9.56 27.46
N LEU A 169 10.05 9.46 27.97
CA LEU A 169 8.94 8.81 27.26
C LEU A 169 8.48 9.65 26.08
N ALA A 170 8.33 10.96 26.25
CA ALA A 170 8.00 11.85 25.13
C ALA A 170 9.13 11.87 24.06
N ALA A 171 10.39 11.84 24.48
CA ALA A 171 11.53 11.71 23.58
C ALA A 171 11.51 10.38 22.80
N ALA A 172 11.10 9.27 23.44
CA ALA A 172 10.95 7.99 22.76
C ALA A 172 9.89 8.04 21.64
N VAL A 173 8.79 8.79 21.82
CA VAL A 173 7.80 9.01 20.74
C VAL A 173 8.42 9.77 19.56
N ALA A 174 9.22 10.80 19.83
CA ALA A 174 9.88 11.55 18.75
C ALA A 174 10.90 10.68 17.99
N VAL A 175 11.76 9.95 18.73
CA VAL A 175 12.91 9.24 18.16
C VAL A 175 12.54 7.89 17.57
N PHE A 176 11.73 7.09 18.28
CA PHE A 176 11.45 5.71 17.87
C PHE A 176 10.12 5.58 17.13
N ALA A 177 9.09 6.38 17.47
CA ALA A 177 7.81 6.35 16.74
C ALA A 177 7.78 7.31 15.54
N HIS A 178 8.78 8.20 15.40
CA HIS A 178 8.89 9.23 14.36
C HIS A 178 7.70 10.19 14.34
N MET A 179 7.15 10.51 15.52
CA MET A 179 6.02 11.42 15.68
C MET A 179 6.43 12.69 16.46
N PRO A 180 7.18 13.63 15.86
CA PRO A 180 7.69 14.80 16.57
C PRO A 180 6.57 15.70 17.11
N TRP A 181 5.47 15.86 16.36
CA TRP A 181 4.32 16.66 16.79
C TRP A 181 3.56 16.02 17.96
N MET A 182 3.40 14.69 17.94
CA MET A 182 2.85 13.96 19.08
C MET A 182 3.75 14.11 20.32
N ALA A 183 5.07 14.01 20.15
CA ALA A 183 5.99 14.20 21.27
C ALA A 183 5.90 15.61 21.87
N ALA A 184 5.83 16.65 21.02
CA ALA A 184 5.67 18.03 21.47
C ALA A 184 4.35 18.26 22.24
N THR A 185 3.25 17.72 21.73
CA THR A 185 1.94 17.82 22.41
C THR A 185 1.93 17.01 23.71
N LEU A 186 2.61 15.86 23.75
CA LEU A 186 2.79 15.08 24.97
C LEU A 186 3.61 15.80 26.04
N VAL A 187 4.66 16.56 25.66
CA VAL A 187 5.40 17.40 26.61
C VAL A 187 4.48 18.46 27.20
N LEU A 188 3.66 19.12 26.38
CA LEU A 188 2.67 20.09 26.84
C LEU A 188 1.62 19.45 27.77
N SER A 189 1.09 18.29 27.39
CA SER A 189 0.17 17.47 28.19
C SER A 189 0.75 17.06 29.55
N CYS A 190 1.99 16.57 29.56
CA CYS A 190 2.70 16.19 30.79
C CYS A 190 2.93 17.41 31.68
N THR A 191 3.23 18.57 31.09
CA THR A 191 3.41 19.83 31.82
C THR A 191 2.09 20.27 32.45
N LEU A 192 1.00 20.34 31.70
CA LEU A 192 -0.33 20.72 32.21
C LEU A 192 -0.80 19.78 33.34
N ALA A 193 -0.65 18.46 33.16
CA ALA A 193 -1.02 17.48 34.16
C ALA A 193 -0.16 17.53 35.44
N GLY A 194 1.11 17.92 35.31
CA GLY A 194 2.08 18.00 36.40
C GLY A 194 2.14 19.36 37.10
N TRP A 195 1.55 20.42 36.51
CA TRP A 195 1.71 21.78 36.99
C TRP A 195 0.89 22.04 38.26
N ARG A 196 1.56 22.47 39.34
CA ARG A 196 0.96 22.69 40.66
C ARG A 196 -0.30 23.57 40.69
N PRO A 197 -0.39 24.73 40.01
CA PRO A 197 -1.57 25.59 40.09
C PRO A 197 -2.80 24.97 39.42
N ILE A 198 -2.59 24.08 38.45
CA ILE A 198 -3.64 23.45 37.65
C ILE A 198 -4.06 22.09 38.22
N ARG A 199 -3.21 21.49 39.06
CA ARG A 199 -3.42 20.17 39.63
C ARG A 199 -4.64 20.15 40.54
N MET A 200 -5.66 19.39 40.14
CA MET A 200 -6.87 19.16 40.93
C MET A 200 -6.63 18.14 42.05
N ASN A 201 -7.42 18.22 43.12
CA ASN A 201 -7.45 17.21 44.18
C ASN A 201 -7.80 15.81 43.66
N PHE A 202 -8.60 15.76 42.60
CA PHE A 202 -8.90 14.55 41.87
C PHE A 202 -7.86 14.31 40.77
N ARG A 203 -6.98 13.32 40.96
CA ARG A 203 -5.86 13.03 40.05
C ARG A 203 -6.32 12.68 38.63
N PHE A 204 -7.46 12.01 38.50
CA PHE A 204 -8.03 11.70 37.19
C PHE A 204 -8.48 12.97 36.45
N GLY A 205 -9.03 13.98 37.15
CA GLY A 205 -9.33 15.29 36.57
C GLY A 205 -8.08 16.00 36.03
N SER A 206 -6.95 15.90 36.72
CA SER A 206 -5.66 16.42 36.21
C SER A 206 -5.18 15.66 34.98
N ALA A 207 -5.44 14.35 34.92
CA ALA A 207 -5.11 13.52 33.76
C ALA A 207 -5.97 13.88 32.53
N LEU A 208 -7.28 14.08 32.72
CA LEU A 208 -8.18 14.56 31.67
C LEU A 208 -7.78 15.94 31.15
N LEU A 209 -7.37 16.84 32.05
CA LEU A 209 -6.88 18.16 31.63
C LEU A 209 -5.56 18.05 30.86
N GLY A 210 -4.70 17.12 31.25
CA GLY A 210 -3.50 16.73 30.50
C GLY A 210 -3.80 16.19 29.11
N MET A 211 -4.96 15.58 28.86
CA MET A 211 -5.33 15.07 27.53
C MET A 211 -5.70 16.17 26.52
N LEU A 212 -6.09 17.38 26.97
CA LEU A 212 -6.63 18.41 26.09
C LEU A 212 -5.70 18.79 24.91
N PRO A 213 -4.37 18.99 25.10
CA PRO A 213 -3.48 19.27 23.97
C PRO A 213 -3.44 18.15 22.92
N VAL A 214 -3.50 16.89 23.35
CA VAL A 214 -3.51 15.74 22.43
C VAL A 214 -4.85 15.64 21.70
N ILE A 215 -5.97 15.87 22.39
CA ILE A 215 -7.30 15.92 21.74
C ILE A 215 -7.35 17.03 20.69
N LEU A 216 -6.83 18.21 21.04
CA LEU A 216 -6.73 19.33 20.10
C LEU A 216 -5.84 18.97 18.90
N TYR A 217 -4.71 18.33 19.13
CA TYR A 217 -3.82 17.87 18.06
C TYR A 217 -4.51 16.87 17.12
N ILE A 218 -5.16 15.83 17.67
CA ILE A 218 -5.90 14.85 16.88
C ILE A 218 -7.00 15.54 16.07
N TYR A 219 -7.74 16.46 16.68
CA TYR A 219 -8.80 17.22 16.00
C TYR A 219 -8.26 18.08 14.84
N LEU A 220 -7.14 18.77 15.04
CA LEU A 220 -6.51 19.59 14.00
C LEU A 220 -5.94 18.72 12.87
N ALA A 221 -5.29 17.61 13.22
CA ALA A 221 -4.75 16.64 12.25
C ALA A 221 -5.87 16.00 11.40
N LEU A 222 -7.06 15.79 11.97
CA LEU A 222 -8.22 15.27 11.26
C LEU A 222 -8.87 16.26 10.30
N ARG A 223 -8.75 17.58 10.54
CA ARG A 223 -9.33 18.62 9.68
C ARG A 223 -8.50 18.94 8.44
N GLY A 224 -7.21 18.56 8.42
CA GLY A 224 -6.27 18.95 7.37
C GLY A 224 -6.38 18.18 6.04
N GLY A 225 -7.23 17.15 5.93
CA GLY A 225 -7.30 16.29 4.73
C GLY A 225 -8.56 16.41 3.85
N PRO A 226 -9.08 17.60 3.50
CA PRO A 226 -10.36 17.73 2.78
C PRO A 226 -10.34 17.25 1.32
N GLU A 227 -9.17 17.02 0.70
CA GLU A 227 -9.10 16.62 -0.72
C GLU A 227 -9.00 15.10 -0.96
N MET A 228 -8.47 14.32 0.00
CA MET A 228 -8.17 12.90 -0.25
C MET A 228 -9.35 11.96 -0.05
N VAL A 229 -10.25 12.28 0.87
CA VAL A 229 -11.51 11.56 1.02
C VAL A 229 -12.52 12.35 0.20
N GLY A 230 -12.47 12.15 -1.13
CA GLY A 230 -13.24 12.94 -2.09
C GLY A 230 -14.69 13.14 -1.66
N ALA A 231 -15.34 14.20 -2.17
CA ALA A 231 -16.75 14.52 -1.85
C ALA A 231 -17.71 13.31 -1.96
N SER A 232 -17.29 12.28 -2.71
CA SER A 232 -17.98 11.01 -2.95
C SER A 232 -17.87 9.95 -1.84
N ALA A 233 -17.00 10.09 -0.83
CA ALA A 233 -16.88 9.07 0.21
C ALA A 233 -18.14 9.00 1.08
N SER A 234 -18.65 7.78 1.28
CA SER A 234 -19.88 7.56 2.04
C SER A 234 -19.75 8.06 3.49
N PRO A 235 -20.83 8.57 4.13
CA PRO A 235 -20.79 8.99 5.54
C PRO A 235 -20.32 7.88 6.50
N VAL A 236 -20.64 6.63 6.16
CA VAL A 236 -20.20 5.43 6.92
C VAL A 236 -18.69 5.29 6.86
N GLN A 237 -18.10 5.41 5.67
CA GLN A 237 -16.65 5.33 5.48
C GLN A 237 -15.91 6.43 6.26
N LYS A 238 -16.43 7.67 6.24
CA LYS A 238 -15.88 8.77 7.06
C LYS A 238 -15.90 8.43 8.56
N THR A 239 -16.97 7.79 9.04
CA THR A 239 -17.09 7.39 10.44
C THR A 239 -16.12 6.25 10.79
N LEU A 240 -15.95 5.27 9.90
CA LEU A 240 -14.97 4.18 10.07
C LEU A 240 -13.54 4.73 10.16
N LEU A 241 -13.18 5.71 9.34
CA LEU A 241 -11.87 6.37 9.38
C LEU A 241 -11.65 7.23 10.64
N LEU A 242 -12.72 7.66 11.31
CA LEU A 242 -12.65 8.41 12.57
C LEU A 242 -12.67 7.50 13.81
N ALA A 243 -13.23 6.29 13.70
CA ALA A 243 -13.44 5.39 14.81
C ALA A 243 -12.17 5.06 15.63
N PRO A 244 -10.98 4.79 15.01
CA PRO A 244 -9.77 4.51 15.77
C PRO A 244 -9.36 5.65 16.71
N TRP A 245 -9.58 6.91 16.33
CA TRP A 245 -9.19 8.06 17.16
C TRP A 245 -10.12 8.24 18.36
N TYR A 246 -11.43 8.12 18.14
CA TYR A 246 -12.40 8.14 19.24
C TYR A 246 -12.14 7.00 20.22
N LEU A 247 -11.88 5.80 19.68
CA LEU A 247 -11.53 4.64 20.47
C LEU A 247 -10.21 4.86 21.23
N ALA A 248 -9.22 5.54 20.64
CA ALA A 248 -7.96 5.86 21.30
C ALA A 248 -8.16 6.82 22.48
N ILE A 249 -8.97 7.87 22.30
CA ILE A 249 -9.29 8.84 23.37
C ILE A 249 -10.02 8.14 24.52
N LEU A 250 -11.05 7.35 24.21
CA LEU A 250 -11.81 6.60 25.22
C LEU A 250 -10.91 5.60 25.94
N SER A 251 -10.10 4.85 25.19
CA SER A 251 -9.14 3.89 25.74
C SER A 251 -8.13 4.60 26.63
N ALA A 252 -7.56 5.73 26.22
CA ALA A 252 -6.62 6.51 27.03
C ALA A 252 -7.25 6.93 28.37
N CYS A 253 -8.50 7.38 28.37
CA CYS A 253 -9.23 7.70 29.59
C CYS A 253 -9.38 6.50 30.52
N VAL A 254 -9.84 5.36 29.99
CA VAL A 254 -9.98 4.11 30.76
C VAL A 254 -8.62 3.66 31.31
N MET A 255 -7.59 3.68 30.47
CA MET A 255 -6.22 3.34 30.79
C MET A 255 -5.69 4.19 31.95
N MET A 256 -5.82 5.51 31.89
CA MET A 256 -5.41 6.39 32.99
C MET A 256 -6.19 6.13 34.27
N GLY A 257 -7.51 5.90 34.17
CA GLY A 257 -8.36 5.56 35.31
C GLY A 257 -7.90 4.29 36.02
N VAL A 258 -7.63 3.22 35.27
CA VAL A 258 -7.14 1.94 35.79
C VAL A 258 -5.77 2.10 36.45
N ILE A 259 -4.82 2.78 35.80
CA ILE A 259 -3.48 2.99 36.37
C ILE A 259 -3.57 3.78 37.67
N LEU A 260 -4.38 4.85 37.72
CA LEU A 260 -4.54 5.67 38.91
C LEU A 260 -5.28 4.92 40.03
N LEU A 261 -6.27 4.08 39.70
CA LEU A 261 -6.99 3.23 40.66
C LEU A 261 -6.03 2.22 41.29
N ILE A 262 -5.24 1.51 40.49
CA ILE A 262 -4.26 0.53 40.99
C ILE A 262 -3.17 1.25 41.80
N ALA A 263 -2.68 2.39 41.32
CA ALA A 263 -1.72 3.20 42.07
C ALA A 263 -2.31 3.65 43.42
N HIS A 264 -3.60 3.98 43.47
CA HIS A 264 -4.31 4.30 44.71
C HIS A 264 -4.40 3.10 45.65
N MET A 265 -4.84 1.93 45.14
CA MET A 265 -4.94 0.68 45.91
C MET A 265 -3.61 0.28 46.55
N VAL A 266 -2.50 0.44 45.82
CA VAL A 266 -1.15 0.11 46.32
C VAL A 266 -0.49 1.30 47.04
N ARG A 267 -1.27 2.30 47.46
CA ARG A 267 -0.81 3.49 48.21
C ARG A 267 0.39 4.17 47.56
N TYR A 268 0.37 4.27 46.23
CA TYR A 268 1.38 4.90 45.39
C TYR A 268 2.79 4.36 45.61
N ARG A 269 2.92 3.05 45.88
CA ARG A 269 4.24 2.41 45.93
C ARG A 269 4.88 2.42 44.54
N PRO A 270 6.15 2.86 44.40
CA PRO A 270 6.85 2.82 43.13
C PRO A 270 6.97 1.36 42.66
N GLY A 271 6.60 1.12 41.40
CA GLY A 271 6.64 -0.22 40.76
C GLY A 271 5.29 -0.91 40.56
N ALA A 272 4.22 -0.50 41.26
CA ALA A 272 2.89 -1.11 41.07
C ALA A 272 2.29 -0.86 39.66
N ILE A 273 2.78 0.18 38.97
CA ILE A 273 2.31 0.59 37.65
C ILE A 273 2.91 -0.28 36.54
N THR A 274 4.13 -0.81 36.74
CA THR A 274 4.88 -1.54 35.72
C THR A 274 4.13 -2.76 35.18
N PRO A 275 3.52 -3.64 36.01
CA PRO A 275 2.73 -4.75 35.50
C PRO A 275 1.52 -4.31 34.68
N VAL A 276 0.85 -3.23 35.11
CA VAL A 276 -0.33 -2.69 34.44
C VAL A 276 0.05 -2.19 33.05
N VAL A 277 1.11 -1.37 32.97
CA VAL A 277 1.67 -0.86 31.72
C VAL A 277 2.13 -2.00 30.81
N THR A 278 2.75 -3.05 31.38
CA THR A 278 3.18 -4.24 30.62
C THR A 278 1.99 -4.93 29.95
N VAL A 279 0.91 -5.18 30.69
CA VAL A 279 -0.32 -5.78 30.13
C VAL A 279 -0.91 -4.90 29.04
N MET A 280 -0.97 -3.59 29.28
CA MET A 280 -1.50 -2.63 28.30
C MET A 280 -0.71 -2.59 27.00
N PHE A 281 0.60 -2.82 27.05
CA PHE A 281 1.45 -2.91 25.85
C PHE A 281 1.38 -4.28 25.18
N ALA A 282 1.27 -5.35 25.96
CA ALA A 282 1.14 -6.71 25.43
C ALA A 282 -0.18 -6.88 24.65
N THR A 283 -1.27 -6.28 25.12
CA THR A 283 -2.59 -6.40 24.48
C THR A 283 -2.61 -6.04 22.98
N PRO A 284 -2.21 -4.83 22.52
CA PRO A 284 -2.21 -4.50 21.10
C PRO A 284 -1.25 -5.39 20.29
N VAL A 285 -0.12 -5.81 20.86
CA VAL A 285 0.83 -6.71 20.19
C VAL A 285 0.21 -8.10 19.98
N VAL A 286 -0.44 -8.65 21.00
CA VAL A 286 -1.14 -9.95 20.92
C VAL A 286 -2.31 -9.87 19.95
N LEU A 287 -3.11 -8.80 19.99
CA LEU A 287 -4.21 -8.58 19.04
C LEU A 287 -3.70 -8.50 17.60
N PHE A 288 -2.59 -7.77 17.37
CA PHE A 288 -1.97 -7.69 16.06
C PHE A 288 -1.53 -9.07 15.55
N HIS A 289 -0.76 -9.82 16.34
CA HIS A 289 -0.28 -11.14 15.92
C HIS A 289 -1.39 -12.18 15.77
N GLY A 290 -2.45 -12.09 16.57
CA GLY A 290 -3.56 -13.04 16.54
C GLY A 290 -4.56 -12.81 15.42
N TYR A 291 -4.79 -11.56 15.01
CA TYR A 291 -5.86 -11.20 14.07
C TYR A 291 -5.39 -10.53 12.77
N VAL A 292 -4.28 -9.81 12.80
CA VAL A 292 -3.77 -9.08 11.63
C VAL A 292 -2.64 -9.88 10.99
N GLY A 293 -1.64 -10.30 11.77
CA GLY A 293 -0.51 -11.09 11.29
C GLY A 293 0.61 -10.25 10.69
N THR A 294 1.82 -10.81 10.72
CA THR A 294 3.02 -10.20 10.11
C THR A 294 3.00 -10.28 8.59
N ASP A 295 2.29 -11.26 8.04
CA ASP A 295 2.11 -11.47 6.61
C ASP A 295 1.21 -10.39 6.00
N GLU A 296 0.14 -9.98 6.68
CA GLU A 296 -0.66 -8.81 6.27
C GLU A 296 0.22 -7.56 6.13
N LEU A 297 0.97 -7.21 7.18
CA LEU A 297 1.85 -6.02 7.14
C LEU A 297 2.87 -6.11 6.00
N SER A 298 3.54 -7.26 5.86
CA SER A 298 4.55 -7.47 4.83
C SER A 298 3.96 -7.40 3.43
N TYR A 299 2.77 -7.97 3.23
CA TYR A 299 2.04 -7.92 1.97
C TYR A 299 1.64 -6.49 1.63
N ARG A 300 1.08 -5.73 2.57
CA ARG A 300 0.63 -4.37 2.32
C ARG A 300 1.75 -3.41 1.95
N VAL A 301 2.91 -3.56 2.59
CA VAL A 301 4.09 -2.79 2.20
C VAL A 301 4.55 -3.18 0.80
N LEU A 302 4.56 -4.48 0.48
CA LEU A 302 4.92 -4.96 -0.85
C LEU A 302 3.93 -4.48 -1.92
N GLU A 303 2.62 -4.53 -1.68
CA GLU A 303 1.56 -4.03 -2.55
C GLU A 303 1.69 -2.52 -2.78
N ALA A 304 1.90 -1.75 -1.72
CA ALA A 304 2.08 -0.32 -1.82
C ALA A 304 3.34 0.11 -2.59
N GLU A 305 4.44 -0.62 -2.41
CA GLU A 305 5.71 -0.32 -3.07
C GLU A 305 5.77 -0.86 -4.50
N CYS A 306 5.19 -2.03 -4.77
CA CYS A 306 5.44 -2.80 -5.99
C CYS A 306 4.18 -3.22 -6.77
N GLY A 307 2.98 -3.07 -6.19
CA GLY A 307 1.73 -3.43 -6.84
C GLY A 307 1.45 -2.61 -8.13
N PRO A 308 0.45 -3.00 -8.93
CA PRO A 308 0.11 -2.30 -10.18
C PRO A 308 -0.24 -0.82 -9.98
N ARG A 309 -0.80 -0.48 -8.81
CA ARG A 309 -1.13 0.90 -8.40
C ARG A 309 -0.10 1.51 -7.44
N SER A 310 1.06 0.87 -7.31
CA SER A 310 2.10 1.35 -6.41
C SER A 310 2.57 2.74 -6.76
N ARG A 311 3.14 3.44 -5.76
CA ARG A 311 3.78 4.74 -5.97
C ARG A 311 4.91 4.66 -7.01
N ARG A 312 5.60 3.52 -7.11
CA ARG A 312 6.69 3.31 -8.09
C ARG A 312 6.13 3.30 -9.52
N VAL A 313 5.07 2.54 -9.78
CA VAL A 313 4.43 2.49 -11.11
C VAL A 313 3.76 3.81 -11.44
N ALA A 314 3.03 4.41 -10.48
CA ALA A 314 2.37 5.69 -10.67
C ALA A 314 3.36 6.83 -10.98
N ALA A 315 4.51 6.89 -10.29
CA ALA A 315 5.55 7.89 -10.54
C ALA A 315 6.20 7.76 -11.92
N LEU A 316 6.22 6.55 -12.50
CA LEU A 316 6.70 6.35 -13.86
C LEU A 316 5.64 6.74 -14.91
N GLN A 317 4.36 6.62 -14.60
CA GLN A 317 3.27 6.99 -15.50
C GLN A 317 2.94 8.49 -15.45
N ASP A 318 3.23 9.17 -14.33
CA ASP A 318 3.02 10.61 -14.18
C ASP A 318 4.07 11.40 -14.99
N PRO A 319 3.65 12.15 -16.03
CA PRO A 319 4.56 12.95 -16.83
C PRO A 319 5.32 14.01 -16.00
N ALA A 320 4.70 14.54 -14.93
CA ALA A 320 5.33 15.54 -14.09
C ALA A 320 6.47 14.93 -13.25
N ALA A 321 6.23 13.80 -12.60
CA ALA A 321 7.26 13.06 -11.88
C ALA A 321 8.40 12.59 -12.79
N VAL A 322 8.10 12.11 -14.00
CA VAL A 322 9.13 11.75 -15.00
C VAL A 322 9.95 12.97 -15.41
N GLN A 323 9.31 14.12 -15.65
CA GLN A 323 10.00 15.36 -16.00
C GLN A 323 10.89 15.84 -14.85
N GLU A 324 10.41 15.83 -13.61
CA GLU A 324 11.22 16.16 -12.43
C GLU A 324 12.41 15.22 -12.30
N ARG A 325 12.20 13.91 -12.53
CA ARG A 325 13.28 12.92 -12.51
C ARG A 325 14.32 13.19 -13.59
N ILE A 326 13.89 13.55 -14.81
CA ILE A 326 14.80 13.92 -15.90
C ILE A 326 15.60 15.16 -15.53
N ILE A 327 14.97 16.20 -14.98
CA ILE A 327 15.67 17.41 -14.52
C ILE A 327 16.68 17.07 -13.43
N GLY A 328 16.31 16.23 -12.46
CA GLY A 328 17.21 15.74 -11.41
C GLY A 328 18.42 15.00 -11.98
N LEU A 329 18.22 14.12 -12.96
CA LEU A 329 19.33 13.42 -13.64
C LEU A 329 20.26 14.40 -14.36
N LEU A 330 19.70 15.42 -15.04
CA LEU A 330 20.50 16.46 -15.70
C LEU A 330 21.32 17.28 -14.69
N GLN A 331 20.73 17.61 -13.53
CA GLN A 331 21.42 18.30 -12.44
C GLN A 331 22.52 17.45 -11.82
N GLU A 332 22.26 16.16 -11.53
CA GLU A 332 23.24 15.19 -11.05
C GLU A 332 24.42 15.07 -12.01
N TRP A 333 24.13 14.97 -13.32
CA TRP A 333 25.18 14.88 -14.34
C TRP A 333 25.98 16.18 -14.47
N SER A 334 25.34 17.34 -14.38
CA SER A 334 26.00 18.65 -14.35
C SER A 334 26.93 18.80 -13.14
N ALA A 335 26.45 18.40 -11.95
CA ALA A 335 27.22 18.45 -10.72
C ALA A 335 28.41 17.48 -10.71
N SER A 336 28.31 16.35 -11.43
CA SER A 336 29.39 15.36 -11.53
C SER A 336 30.61 15.85 -12.33
N GLY A 337 30.57 17.04 -12.94
CA GLY A 337 31.70 17.66 -13.64
C GLY A 337 32.14 16.91 -14.91
N ARG A 338 31.35 15.97 -15.41
CA ARG A 338 31.68 15.20 -16.62
C ARG A 338 31.59 16.09 -17.86
N GLN A 339 32.75 16.39 -18.45
CA GLN A 339 32.88 17.25 -19.64
C GLN A 339 31.97 16.79 -20.80
N SER A 340 31.78 15.48 -20.99
CA SER A 340 30.90 14.91 -22.02
C SER A 340 29.43 15.32 -21.86
N VAL A 341 28.94 15.53 -20.63
CA VAL A 341 27.55 15.94 -20.38
C VAL A 341 27.35 17.38 -20.79
N ARG A 342 28.35 18.23 -20.54
CA ARG A 342 28.32 19.64 -20.92
C ARG A 342 28.32 19.79 -22.44
N GLU A 343 29.13 18.99 -23.13
CA GLU A 343 29.12 18.90 -24.60
C GLU A 343 27.77 18.43 -25.13
N ASP A 344 27.15 17.40 -24.53
CA ASP A 344 25.83 16.92 -24.95
C ASP A 344 24.70 17.93 -24.67
N LEU A 345 24.77 18.67 -23.56
CA LEU A 345 23.83 19.77 -23.28
C LEU A 345 23.98 20.91 -24.30
N LEU A 346 25.21 21.26 -24.66
CA LEU A 346 25.48 22.24 -25.71
C LEU A 346 25.03 21.74 -27.09
N ALA A 347 25.21 20.45 -27.40
CA ALA A 347 24.71 19.82 -28.61
C ALA A 347 23.17 19.81 -28.65
N THR A 348 22.52 19.61 -27.50
CA THR A 348 21.06 19.70 -27.38
C THR A 348 20.57 21.12 -27.67
N LEU A 349 21.27 22.15 -27.19
CA LEU A 349 21.01 23.55 -27.55
C LEU A 349 21.27 23.83 -29.04
N ALA A 350 22.19 23.09 -29.67
CA ALA A 350 22.48 23.14 -31.10
C ALA A 350 21.53 22.29 -31.97
N GLY A 351 20.53 21.61 -31.37
CA GLY A 351 19.52 20.82 -32.08
C GLY A 351 19.80 19.32 -32.20
N ASP A 352 20.96 18.82 -31.75
CA ASP A 352 21.30 17.39 -31.73
C ASP A 352 20.86 16.74 -30.41
N SER A 353 19.54 16.62 -30.23
CA SER A 353 18.93 16.12 -28.98
C SER A 353 18.95 14.59 -28.84
N ASP A 354 19.32 13.85 -29.89
CA ASP A 354 19.12 12.40 -29.94
C ASP A 354 20.07 11.65 -29.00
N ARG A 355 21.33 12.11 -28.87
CA ARG A 355 22.30 11.51 -27.93
C ARG A 355 21.88 11.69 -26.47
N LEU A 356 21.40 12.88 -26.12
CA LEU A 356 20.92 13.15 -24.76
C LEU A 356 19.67 12.32 -24.45
N ARG A 357 18.71 12.27 -25.38
CA ARG A 357 17.51 11.44 -25.26
C ARG A 357 17.86 9.97 -25.08
N GLU A 358 18.80 9.45 -25.87
CA GLU A 358 19.26 8.06 -25.75
C GLU A 358 19.87 7.79 -24.37
N ARG A 359 20.66 8.72 -23.83
CA ARG A 359 21.28 8.58 -22.51
C ARG A 359 20.24 8.62 -21.39
N VAL A 360 19.29 9.56 -21.46
CA VAL A 360 18.16 9.65 -20.51
C VAL A 360 17.34 8.37 -20.56
N ARG A 361 16.97 7.90 -21.76
CA ARG A 361 16.24 6.65 -21.99
C ARG A 361 16.98 5.45 -21.39
N SER A 362 18.27 5.32 -21.67
CA SER A 362 19.11 4.23 -21.14
C SER A 362 19.15 4.25 -19.62
N ARG A 363 19.20 5.45 -19.01
CA ARG A 363 19.20 5.60 -17.55
C ARG A 363 17.86 5.21 -16.93
N LEU A 364 16.75 5.71 -17.48
CA LEU A 364 15.40 5.35 -17.03
C LEU A 364 15.15 3.85 -17.17
N LEU A 365 15.62 3.24 -18.26
CA LEU A 365 15.52 1.79 -18.46
C LEU A 365 16.33 1.01 -17.43
N LEU A 366 17.55 1.45 -17.11
CA LEU A 366 18.33 0.80 -16.07
C LEU A 366 17.65 0.91 -14.70
N GLU A 367 17.12 2.09 -14.34
CA GLU A 367 16.38 2.30 -13.09
C GLU A 367 15.13 1.42 -13.02
N PHE A 368 14.39 1.31 -14.13
CA PHE A 368 13.24 0.42 -14.26
C PHE A 368 13.62 -1.05 -14.06
N LEU A 369 14.69 -1.53 -14.71
CA LEU A 369 15.15 -2.92 -14.57
C LEU A 369 15.65 -3.23 -13.15
N VAL A 370 16.31 -2.28 -12.48
CA VAL A 370 16.69 -2.41 -11.07
C VAL A 370 15.45 -2.53 -10.18
N SER A 371 14.46 -1.66 -10.38
CA SER A 371 13.18 -1.70 -9.64
C SER A 371 12.41 -3.00 -9.86
N GLN A 372 12.40 -3.52 -11.10
CA GLN A 372 11.78 -4.80 -11.43
C GLN A 372 12.46 -5.96 -10.69
N ARG A 373 13.79 -5.97 -10.64
CA ARG A 373 14.56 -6.98 -9.90
C ARG A 373 14.30 -6.90 -8.40
N GLU A 374 14.32 -5.70 -7.82
CA GLU A 374 13.98 -5.50 -6.41
C GLU A 374 12.57 -6.01 -6.08
N THR A 375 11.60 -5.75 -6.97
CA THR A 375 10.23 -6.25 -6.82
C THR A 375 10.19 -7.78 -6.80
N ASP A 376 10.86 -8.42 -7.75
CA ASP A 376 10.95 -9.88 -7.85
C ASP A 376 11.62 -10.50 -6.60
N ASP A 377 12.71 -9.90 -6.11
CA ASP A 377 13.38 -10.34 -4.88
C ASP A 377 12.48 -10.17 -3.64
N LEU A 378 11.77 -9.05 -3.51
CA LEU A 378 10.80 -8.82 -2.42
C LEU A 378 9.63 -9.82 -2.46
N CYS A 379 9.12 -10.14 -3.65
CA CYS A 379 8.07 -11.14 -3.83
C CYS A 379 8.57 -12.54 -3.41
N ARG A 380 9.76 -12.95 -3.84
CA ARG A 380 10.36 -14.23 -3.42
C ARG A 380 10.58 -14.31 -1.92
N ASP A 381 11.08 -13.24 -1.32
CA ASP A 381 11.29 -13.16 0.13
C ASP A 381 9.98 -13.28 0.89
N PHE A 382 8.89 -12.69 0.39
CA PHE A 382 7.57 -12.85 0.97
C PHE A 382 7.09 -14.30 0.86
N LEU A 383 7.15 -14.90 -0.34
CA LEU A 383 6.71 -16.28 -0.58
C LEU A 383 7.49 -17.29 0.27
N ALA A 384 8.79 -17.06 0.48
CA ALA A 384 9.64 -17.89 1.33
C ALA A 384 9.29 -17.75 2.82
N ARG A 385 9.03 -16.53 3.30
CA ARG A 385 8.70 -16.27 4.72
C ARG A 385 7.27 -16.63 5.09
N HIS A 386 6.34 -16.53 4.14
CA HIS A 386 4.90 -16.67 4.37
C HIS A 386 4.22 -17.63 3.36
N PRO A 387 4.69 -18.89 3.23
CA PRO A 387 4.19 -19.83 2.22
C PRO A 387 2.73 -20.25 2.42
N ARG A 388 2.15 -19.99 3.61
CA ARG A 388 0.74 -20.28 3.95
C ARG A 388 -0.12 -19.03 4.04
N SER A 389 0.41 -17.86 3.68
CA SER A 389 -0.39 -16.64 3.73
C SER A 389 -1.51 -16.68 2.70
N ARG A 390 -2.64 -16.07 3.05
CA ARG A 390 -3.76 -15.83 2.11
C ARG A 390 -3.36 -14.95 0.92
N TYR A 391 -2.24 -14.24 1.03
CA TYR A 391 -1.72 -13.31 0.01
C TYR A 391 -0.77 -13.95 -1.01
N VAL A 392 -0.50 -15.26 -0.92
CA VAL A 392 0.40 -15.94 -1.88
C VAL A 392 -0.03 -15.70 -3.33
N THR A 393 -1.33 -15.81 -3.63
CA THR A 393 -1.86 -15.56 -4.98
C THR A 393 -1.59 -14.12 -5.45
N ASN A 394 -1.82 -13.14 -4.58
CA ASN A 394 -1.61 -11.73 -4.90
C ASN A 394 -0.13 -11.43 -5.15
N VAL A 395 0.77 -11.99 -4.35
CA VAL A 395 2.21 -11.79 -4.51
C VAL A 395 2.72 -12.45 -5.79
N LEU A 396 2.22 -13.64 -6.15
CA LEU A 396 2.52 -14.25 -7.45
C LEU A 396 2.02 -13.38 -8.62
N TYR A 397 0.85 -12.75 -8.47
CA TYR A 397 0.35 -11.81 -9.48
C TYR A 397 1.23 -10.57 -9.61
N ILE A 398 1.60 -9.93 -8.49
CA ILE A 398 2.51 -8.77 -8.49
C ILE A 398 3.85 -9.15 -9.13
N GLN A 399 4.40 -10.32 -8.77
CA GLN A 399 5.64 -10.81 -9.35
C GLN A 399 5.52 -11.03 -10.87
N GLY A 400 4.50 -11.76 -11.33
CA GLY A 400 4.27 -12.01 -12.75
C GLY A 400 4.05 -10.73 -13.53
N TYR A 401 3.21 -9.84 -13.01
CA TYR A 401 2.91 -8.53 -13.61
C TYR A 401 4.17 -7.66 -13.71
N SER A 402 4.97 -7.58 -12.64
CA SER A 402 6.21 -6.80 -12.63
C SER A 402 7.23 -7.32 -13.66
N LEU A 403 7.39 -8.65 -13.78
CA LEU A 403 8.28 -9.29 -14.77
C LEU A 403 7.80 -9.06 -16.21
N ASP A 404 6.49 -9.00 -16.42
CA ASP A 404 5.88 -8.75 -17.74
C ASP A 404 5.85 -7.26 -18.12
N THR A 405 5.87 -6.37 -17.12
CA THR A 405 5.84 -4.93 -17.35
C THR A 405 7.11 -4.47 -18.06
N ARG A 406 6.94 -3.63 -19.09
CA ARG A 406 8.00 -3.06 -19.92
C ARG A 406 7.72 -1.59 -20.21
N MET A 407 8.77 -0.86 -20.55
CA MET A 407 8.64 0.52 -21.03
C MET A 407 8.48 0.54 -22.57
N ASP A 408 7.53 1.33 -23.06
CA ASP A 408 7.33 1.56 -24.49
C ASP A 408 8.44 2.47 -25.03
N ALA A 409 9.31 1.88 -25.85
CA ALA A 409 10.42 2.58 -26.48
C ALA A 409 9.97 3.61 -27.54
N ARG A 410 8.76 3.49 -28.09
CA ARG A 410 8.18 4.43 -29.05
C ARG A 410 7.64 5.68 -28.36
N ALA A 411 6.93 5.51 -27.24
CA ALA A 411 6.42 6.62 -26.45
C ALA A 411 7.56 7.54 -25.98
N LEU A 412 8.71 6.95 -25.67
CA LEU A 412 9.94 7.69 -25.31
C LEU A 412 10.59 8.42 -26.50
N ALA A 413 10.34 8.00 -27.74
CA ALA A 413 10.92 8.59 -28.94
C ALA A 413 10.05 9.70 -29.55
N GLY A 414 8.74 9.67 -29.35
CA GLY A 414 7.78 10.61 -29.95
C GLY A 414 7.35 11.74 -29.01
N GLY A 415 7.80 12.97 -29.26
CA GLY A 415 7.32 14.16 -28.55
C GLY A 415 7.97 14.39 -27.17
N PRO A 416 7.28 15.04 -26.22
CA PRO A 416 7.80 15.19 -24.85
C PRO A 416 7.99 13.81 -24.21
N PRO A 417 9.08 13.58 -23.45
CA PRO A 417 9.41 12.26 -22.92
C PRO A 417 8.29 11.75 -22.00
N ARG A 418 7.57 10.73 -22.45
CA ARG A 418 6.56 10.01 -21.69
C ARG A 418 7.00 8.56 -21.52
N VAL A 419 6.92 8.05 -20.30
CA VAL A 419 7.15 6.63 -20.01
C VAL A 419 5.79 5.96 -19.98
N GLU A 420 5.47 5.24 -21.06
CA GLU A 420 4.30 4.37 -21.09
C GLU A 420 4.73 2.96 -20.69
N LEU A 421 3.99 2.36 -19.75
CA LEU A 421 4.23 1.01 -19.28
C LEU A 421 3.17 0.08 -19.87
N TYR A 422 3.59 -1.11 -20.33
CA TYR A 422 2.69 -2.14 -20.86
C TYR A 422 3.09 -3.52 -20.33
N ALA A 423 2.12 -4.44 -20.20
CA ALA A 423 2.32 -5.79 -19.67
C ALA A 423 1.65 -6.90 -20.52
N GLU A 424 1.25 -6.57 -21.76
CA GLU A 424 0.62 -7.50 -22.70
C GLU A 424 1.61 -8.47 -23.37
N PHE A 425 2.91 -8.17 -23.33
CA PHE A 425 3.97 -8.98 -23.94
C PHE A 425 4.78 -9.70 -22.85
N PRO A 426 4.35 -10.89 -22.39
CA PRO A 426 4.91 -11.51 -21.19
C PRO A 426 6.40 -11.84 -21.34
N HIS A 427 7.19 -11.72 -20.28
CA HIS A 427 8.60 -12.06 -20.29
C HIS A 427 8.82 -13.57 -20.05
N ALA A 428 9.82 -14.19 -20.69
CA ALA A 428 10.04 -15.64 -20.56
C ALA A 428 10.22 -16.09 -19.09
N GLN A 429 10.82 -15.22 -18.25
CA GLN A 429 11.01 -15.47 -16.82
C GLN A 429 9.71 -15.48 -16.00
N SER A 430 8.61 -14.90 -16.49
CA SER A 430 7.33 -14.89 -15.77
C SER A 430 6.55 -16.19 -15.92
N ARG A 431 6.86 -17.03 -16.93
CA ARG A 431 6.18 -18.31 -17.16
C ARG A 431 6.07 -19.19 -15.90
N PRO A 432 7.15 -19.47 -15.14
CA PRO A 432 7.04 -20.27 -13.92
C PRO A 432 6.16 -19.63 -12.84
N VAL A 433 6.16 -18.29 -12.74
CA VAL A 433 5.34 -17.55 -11.77
C VAL A 433 3.86 -17.66 -12.13
N TRP A 434 3.51 -17.45 -13.40
CA TRP A 434 2.14 -17.62 -13.88
C TRP A 434 1.66 -19.06 -13.77
N LEU A 435 2.54 -20.03 -14.02
CA LEU A 435 2.21 -21.45 -13.84
C LEU A 435 1.95 -21.78 -12.36
N ALA A 436 2.74 -21.22 -11.44
CA ALA A 436 2.50 -21.36 -10.00
C ALA A 436 1.15 -20.76 -9.60
N LEU A 437 0.82 -19.54 -10.06
CA LEU A 437 -0.46 -18.91 -9.80
C LEU A 437 -1.63 -19.74 -10.36
N TRP A 438 -1.51 -20.21 -11.60
CA TRP A 438 -2.54 -21.01 -12.26
C TRP A 438 -2.85 -22.33 -11.53
N ASN A 439 -1.82 -22.97 -10.96
CA ASN A 439 -1.94 -24.27 -10.31
C ASN A 439 -2.33 -24.17 -8.82
N GLN A 440 -1.83 -23.16 -8.10
CA GLN A 440 -2.01 -23.07 -6.65
C GLN A 440 -3.33 -22.41 -6.25
N SER A 441 -3.93 -21.60 -7.13
CA SER A 441 -5.07 -20.76 -6.79
C SER A 441 -6.25 -20.99 -7.74
N PRO A 442 -6.87 -22.20 -7.72
CA PRO A 442 -7.89 -22.58 -8.69
C PRO A 442 -9.14 -21.69 -8.65
N ASP A 443 -9.49 -21.17 -7.47
CA ASP A 443 -10.70 -20.39 -7.21
C ASP A 443 -10.48 -18.88 -7.32
N SER A 444 -9.24 -18.42 -7.50
CA SER A 444 -8.93 -16.99 -7.51
C SER A 444 -9.21 -16.38 -8.90
N PRO A 445 -9.82 -15.18 -8.99
CA PRO A 445 -10.02 -14.49 -10.27
C PRO A 445 -8.70 -14.16 -10.98
N LEU A 446 -7.59 -14.04 -10.24
CA LEU A 446 -6.25 -13.81 -10.79
C LEU A 446 -5.77 -14.98 -11.67
N ARG A 447 -6.41 -16.15 -11.57
CA ARG A 447 -6.16 -17.28 -12.46
C ARG A 447 -6.46 -16.95 -13.92
N ILE A 448 -7.43 -16.06 -14.19
CA ILE A 448 -7.81 -15.63 -15.55
C ILE A 448 -6.59 -15.01 -16.25
N VAL A 449 -5.95 -14.02 -15.63
CA VAL A 449 -4.77 -13.35 -16.21
C VAL A 449 -3.59 -14.31 -16.35
N ALA A 450 -3.34 -15.18 -15.37
CA ALA A 450 -2.31 -16.20 -15.52
C ALA A 450 -2.57 -17.14 -16.71
N GLY A 451 -3.82 -17.53 -16.93
CA GLY A 451 -4.22 -18.36 -18.06
C GLY A 451 -3.96 -17.69 -19.40
N VAL A 452 -4.33 -16.42 -19.54
CA VAL A 452 -4.08 -15.63 -20.76
C VAL A 452 -2.57 -15.49 -21.01
N ARG A 453 -1.79 -15.11 -19.99
CA ARG A 453 -0.34 -14.92 -20.13
C ARG A 453 0.39 -16.23 -20.45
N LEU A 454 -0.04 -17.35 -19.86
CA LEU A 454 0.46 -18.68 -20.22
C LEU A 454 0.07 -19.09 -21.64
N ALA A 455 -1.13 -18.77 -22.12
CA ALA A 455 -1.53 -19.04 -23.49
C ALA A 455 -0.65 -18.27 -24.50
N VAL A 456 -0.29 -17.02 -24.20
CA VAL A 456 0.67 -16.26 -25.02
C VAL A 456 2.07 -16.91 -25.02
N HIS A 457 2.53 -17.43 -23.87
CA HIS A 457 3.77 -18.21 -23.83
C HIS A 457 3.70 -19.48 -24.68
N ASP A 458 2.58 -20.22 -24.61
CA ASP A 458 2.35 -21.44 -25.38
C ASP A 458 2.30 -21.11 -26.90
N LEU A 459 1.69 -19.99 -27.30
CA LEU A 459 1.68 -19.51 -28.70
C LEU A 459 3.08 -19.20 -29.21
N ARG A 460 3.92 -18.52 -28.42
CA ARG A 460 5.32 -18.26 -28.80
C ARG A 460 6.16 -19.51 -28.95
N ALA A 461 5.83 -20.55 -28.20
CA ALA A 461 6.47 -21.86 -28.31
C ALA A 461 5.97 -22.66 -29.54
N GLY A 462 4.94 -22.18 -30.25
CA GLY A 462 4.28 -22.91 -31.35
C GLY A 462 3.26 -23.95 -30.88
N GLU A 463 2.92 -23.96 -29.59
CA GLU A 463 1.99 -24.89 -28.95
C GLU A 463 0.54 -24.36 -29.03
N ALA A 464 0.06 -24.07 -30.25
CA ALA A 464 -1.25 -23.43 -30.47
C ALA A 464 -2.43 -24.23 -29.89
N GLY A 465 -2.34 -25.57 -29.88
CA GLY A 465 -3.35 -26.44 -29.27
C GLY A 465 -3.47 -26.24 -27.76
N SER A 466 -2.34 -26.22 -27.05
CA SER A 466 -2.31 -25.97 -25.60
C SER A 466 -2.78 -24.56 -25.25
N ALA A 467 -2.42 -23.57 -26.07
CA ALA A 467 -2.93 -22.21 -25.91
C ALA A 467 -4.45 -22.16 -26.06
N GLN A 468 -5.02 -22.82 -27.07
CA GLN A 468 -6.46 -22.90 -27.28
C GLN A 468 -7.17 -23.52 -26.07
N GLU A 469 -6.75 -24.70 -25.61
CA GLU A 469 -7.36 -25.37 -24.46
C GLU A 469 -7.33 -24.50 -23.19
N ARG A 470 -6.24 -23.76 -23.02
CA ARG A 470 -6.09 -22.87 -21.87
C ARG A 470 -7.01 -21.67 -21.96
N LEU A 471 -7.13 -21.05 -23.13
CA LEU A 471 -8.05 -19.93 -23.36
C LEU A 471 -9.51 -20.36 -23.17
N GLU A 472 -9.89 -21.55 -23.65
CA GLU A 472 -11.22 -22.12 -23.42
C GLU A 472 -11.51 -22.28 -21.92
N ARG A 473 -10.57 -22.84 -21.13
CA ARG A 473 -10.72 -22.90 -19.66
C ARG A 473 -10.82 -21.52 -19.01
N VAL A 474 -10.07 -20.53 -19.48
CA VAL A 474 -10.16 -19.16 -18.94
C VAL A 474 -11.57 -18.61 -19.12
N LEU A 475 -12.17 -18.82 -20.29
CA LEU A 475 -13.54 -18.37 -20.58
C LEU A 475 -14.59 -19.16 -19.78
N GLU A 476 -14.39 -20.46 -19.58
CA GLU A 476 -15.24 -21.27 -18.70
C GLU A 476 -15.22 -20.76 -17.25
N ILE A 477 -14.02 -20.45 -16.72
CA ILE A 477 -13.86 -19.86 -15.38
C ILE A 477 -14.57 -18.50 -15.31
N GLY A 478 -14.39 -17.64 -16.32
CA GLY A 478 -15.03 -16.33 -16.38
C GLY A 478 -16.57 -16.42 -16.41
N ALA A 479 -17.11 -17.37 -17.17
CA ALA A 479 -18.55 -17.62 -17.24
C ALA A 479 -19.14 -18.08 -15.89
N GLY A 480 -18.40 -18.91 -15.14
CA GLY A 480 -18.80 -19.33 -13.79
C GLY A 480 -18.72 -18.21 -12.75
N GLY A 481 -17.68 -17.37 -12.81
CA GLY A 481 -17.44 -16.30 -11.84
C GLY A 481 -18.46 -15.16 -11.88
N ALA A 482 -19.00 -14.83 -13.06
CA ALA A 482 -19.96 -13.74 -13.22
C ALA A 482 -21.25 -13.94 -12.38
N ALA A 483 -21.61 -15.17 -12.05
CA ALA A 483 -22.78 -15.49 -11.22
C ALA A 483 -22.52 -15.35 -9.72
N ALA A 484 -21.26 -15.37 -9.26
CA ALA A 484 -20.90 -15.46 -7.84
C ALA A 484 -20.59 -14.11 -7.17
N SER A 485 -20.49 -13.01 -7.93
CA SER A 485 -20.10 -11.70 -7.42
C SER A 485 -21.19 -10.93 -6.66
N GLN A 486 -22.26 -11.60 -6.20
CA GLN A 486 -23.20 -10.94 -5.30
C GLN A 486 -22.50 -10.70 -3.95
N PRO A 487 -22.51 -9.45 -3.44
CA PRO A 487 -21.92 -9.15 -2.15
C PRO A 487 -22.74 -9.87 -1.09
N ALA A 488 -22.25 -11.04 -0.65
CA ALA A 488 -22.76 -11.69 0.55
C ALA A 488 -22.70 -10.66 1.69
N ALA A 489 -23.74 -10.60 2.52
CA ALA A 489 -23.76 -9.72 3.68
C ALA A 489 -22.59 -10.07 4.61
N ARG A 490 -21.47 -9.36 4.45
CA ARG A 490 -20.26 -9.58 5.24
C ARG A 490 -20.49 -9.00 6.63
N GLY A 491 -20.15 -9.78 7.65
CA GLY A 491 -20.12 -9.25 9.02
C GLY A 491 -19.13 -8.08 9.11
N LEU A 492 -19.39 -7.12 10.00
CA LEU A 492 -18.57 -5.91 10.20
C LEU A 492 -17.07 -6.17 10.48
N LEU A 493 -16.72 -7.41 10.83
CA LEU A 493 -15.34 -7.83 11.13
C LEU A 493 -14.78 -8.84 10.13
N ALA A 494 -15.53 -9.21 9.08
CA ALA A 494 -15.06 -10.14 8.07
C ALA A 494 -14.05 -9.43 7.16
N THR A 495 -12.82 -9.95 7.11
CA THR A 495 -11.80 -9.45 6.19
C THR A 495 -12.21 -9.77 4.75
N PRO A 496 -12.15 -8.82 3.82
CA PRO A 496 -12.41 -9.10 2.42
C PRO A 496 -11.43 -10.16 1.87
N PRO A 497 -11.79 -10.84 0.76
CA PRO A 497 -10.87 -11.62 -0.04
C PRO A 497 -9.59 -10.84 -0.31
N ALA A 498 -8.45 -11.54 -0.30
CA ALA A 498 -7.15 -10.89 -0.47
C ALA A 498 -7.09 -10.13 -1.81
N GLU A 499 -7.67 -10.69 -2.86
CA GLU A 499 -7.63 -10.18 -4.23
C GLU A 499 -8.30 -8.82 -4.41
N GLU A 500 -9.24 -8.45 -3.54
CA GLU A 500 -9.94 -7.16 -3.63
C GLU A 500 -8.97 -5.97 -3.46
N SER A 501 -7.84 -6.16 -2.78
CA SER A 501 -6.87 -5.09 -2.60
C SER A 501 -6.13 -4.69 -3.87
N LEU A 502 -6.04 -5.61 -4.84
CA LEU A 502 -5.41 -5.35 -6.12
C LEU A 502 -6.34 -4.64 -7.11
N GLU A 503 -7.63 -4.51 -6.76
CA GLU A 503 -8.69 -4.00 -7.65
C GLU A 503 -8.65 -4.67 -9.04
N PHE A 504 -8.43 -5.99 -9.03
CA PHE A 504 -8.27 -6.74 -10.27
C PHE A 504 -9.59 -6.79 -11.05
N GLU A 505 -9.55 -6.26 -12.27
CA GLU A 505 -10.65 -6.35 -13.22
C GLU A 505 -10.44 -7.55 -14.16
N ALA A 506 -11.30 -8.57 -14.04
CA ALA A 506 -11.21 -9.77 -14.87
C ALA A 506 -11.63 -9.51 -16.33
N ARG A 507 -12.53 -8.54 -16.58
CA ARG A 507 -13.18 -8.34 -17.87
C ARG A 507 -12.19 -8.05 -19.02
N PRO A 508 -11.20 -7.15 -18.88
CA PRO A 508 -10.22 -6.91 -19.95
C PRO A 508 -9.47 -8.18 -20.37
N PHE A 509 -9.10 -9.03 -19.41
CA PHE A 509 -8.40 -10.29 -19.69
C PHE A 509 -9.32 -11.35 -20.32
N LEU A 510 -10.60 -11.37 -19.95
CA LEU A 510 -11.58 -12.23 -20.62
C LEU A 510 -11.79 -11.79 -22.07
N SER A 511 -11.90 -10.49 -22.33
CA SER A 511 -11.97 -9.96 -23.69
C SER A 511 -10.71 -10.27 -24.50
N GLU A 512 -9.53 -10.12 -23.89
CA GLU A 512 -8.25 -10.54 -24.49
C GLU A 512 -8.26 -12.05 -24.80
N ALA A 513 -8.76 -12.89 -23.89
CA ALA A 513 -8.85 -14.33 -24.09
C ALA A 513 -9.76 -14.70 -25.27
N GLU A 514 -10.94 -14.06 -25.39
CA GLU A 514 -11.87 -14.27 -26.50
C GLU A 514 -11.24 -13.87 -27.85
N GLN A 515 -10.55 -12.72 -27.89
CA GLN A 515 -9.86 -12.24 -29.08
C GLN A 515 -8.74 -13.21 -29.50
N LEU A 516 -7.89 -13.63 -28.54
CA LEU A 516 -6.82 -14.59 -28.80
C LEU A 516 -7.38 -15.93 -29.26
N LEU A 517 -8.46 -16.42 -28.66
CA LEU A 517 -9.09 -17.68 -29.04
C LEU A 517 -9.64 -17.64 -30.47
N ALA A 518 -10.27 -16.53 -30.86
CA ALA A 518 -10.76 -16.33 -32.21
C ALA A 518 -9.60 -16.35 -33.23
N LEU A 519 -8.52 -15.62 -32.93
CA LEU A 519 -7.31 -15.58 -33.77
C LEU A 519 -6.70 -16.98 -33.91
N VAL A 520 -6.53 -17.71 -32.80
CA VAL A 520 -5.93 -19.05 -32.81
C VAL A 520 -6.80 -20.04 -33.59
N ARG A 521 -8.12 -20.04 -33.40
CA ARG A 521 -9.01 -20.97 -34.11
C ARG A 521 -9.01 -20.77 -35.61
N ALA A 522 -8.92 -19.53 -36.09
CA ALA A 522 -8.89 -19.24 -37.52
C ALA A 522 -7.53 -19.55 -38.17
N ASN A 523 -6.43 -19.50 -37.40
CA ASN A 523 -5.08 -19.48 -37.95
C ASN A 523 -4.16 -20.65 -37.54
N ARG A 524 -4.62 -21.53 -36.65
CA ARG A 524 -3.91 -22.76 -36.28
C ARG A 524 -3.84 -23.76 -37.43
N ASP A 525 -2.87 -24.65 -37.37
CA ASP A 525 -2.74 -25.81 -38.27
C ASP A 525 -2.72 -25.42 -39.76
N CYS A 526 -2.11 -24.27 -40.08
CA CYS A 526 -2.00 -23.80 -41.47
C CYS A 526 -1.38 -24.89 -42.36
N PRO A 527 -2.02 -25.30 -43.47
CA PRO A 527 -1.54 -26.42 -44.28
C PRO A 527 -0.09 -26.27 -44.77
N ALA A 528 0.33 -25.03 -45.07
CA ALA A 528 1.66 -24.74 -45.60
C ALA A 528 2.73 -24.56 -44.52
N TYR A 529 2.37 -24.05 -43.34
CA TYR A 529 3.34 -23.55 -42.35
C TYR A 529 3.10 -24.06 -40.91
N GLY A 530 2.06 -24.87 -40.69
CA GLY A 530 1.61 -25.27 -39.36
C GLY A 530 1.34 -24.04 -38.47
N ASN A 531 1.84 -24.09 -37.24
CA ASN A 531 1.67 -23.02 -36.25
C ASN A 531 2.81 -21.98 -36.26
N ALA A 532 3.78 -22.09 -37.19
CA ALA A 532 4.93 -21.20 -37.23
C ALA A 532 4.57 -19.71 -37.43
N PRO A 533 3.60 -19.33 -38.30
CA PRO A 533 3.23 -17.92 -38.46
C PRO A 533 2.68 -17.29 -37.18
N LEU A 534 1.85 -18.03 -36.43
CA LEU A 534 1.35 -17.58 -35.12
C LEU A 534 2.49 -17.41 -34.12
N ALA A 535 3.38 -18.41 -34.00
CA ALA A 535 4.51 -18.31 -33.08
C ALA A 535 5.42 -17.12 -33.40
N GLU A 536 5.70 -16.88 -34.68
CA GLU A 536 6.48 -15.72 -35.11
C GLU A 536 5.77 -14.39 -34.83
N LEU A 537 4.45 -14.29 -35.05
CA LEU A 537 3.67 -13.09 -34.71
C LEU A 537 3.76 -12.78 -33.22
N PHE A 538 3.50 -13.76 -32.35
CA PHE A 538 3.55 -13.56 -30.89
C PHE A 538 4.96 -13.35 -30.34
N ALA A 539 6.01 -13.68 -31.11
CA ALA A 539 7.39 -13.33 -30.79
C ALA A 539 7.73 -11.86 -31.12
N LEU A 540 6.91 -11.17 -31.92
CA LEU A 540 7.09 -9.75 -32.22
C LEU A 540 6.47 -8.89 -31.12
N ASP A 541 7.30 -8.02 -30.53
CA ASP A 541 6.88 -7.08 -29.50
C ASP A 541 6.18 -5.86 -30.13
N PRO A 542 4.87 -5.65 -29.86
CA PRO A 542 4.07 -4.62 -30.50
C PRO A 542 4.46 -3.19 -30.10
N HIS A 543 5.36 -3.01 -29.14
CA HIS A 543 5.89 -1.70 -28.71
C HIS A 543 7.34 -1.45 -29.15
N ARG A 544 7.98 -2.39 -29.86
CA ARG A 544 9.35 -2.15 -30.38
C ARG A 544 9.37 -1.20 -31.57
N PRO A 545 10.40 -0.35 -31.73
CA PRO A 545 10.61 0.36 -32.97
C PRO A 545 10.66 -0.64 -34.15
N ARG A 546 10.07 -0.28 -35.30
CA ARG A 546 10.04 -1.11 -36.52
C ARG A 546 9.17 -2.38 -36.45
N TYR A 547 8.20 -2.46 -35.54
CA TYR A 547 7.22 -3.55 -35.53
C TYR A 547 6.43 -3.63 -36.84
N SER A 548 6.01 -2.50 -37.41
CA SER A 548 5.36 -2.46 -38.74
C SER A 548 6.22 -3.15 -39.80
N ALA A 549 7.50 -2.80 -39.89
CA ALA A 549 8.43 -3.44 -40.82
C ALA A 549 8.69 -4.92 -40.48
N ALA A 550 8.56 -5.33 -39.21
CA ALA A 550 8.67 -6.74 -38.81
C ALA A 550 7.44 -7.55 -39.24
N LEU A 551 6.23 -6.98 -39.11
CA LEU A 551 4.99 -7.57 -39.60
C LEU A 551 5.01 -7.71 -41.12
N GLU A 552 5.45 -6.69 -41.84
CA GLU A 552 5.60 -6.72 -43.29
C GLU A 552 6.58 -7.83 -43.73
N ARG A 553 7.76 -7.91 -43.10
CA ARG A 553 8.71 -9.01 -43.35
C ARG A 553 8.15 -10.38 -43.00
N LEU A 554 7.28 -10.49 -41.99
CA LEU A 554 6.62 -11.75 -41.64
C LEU A 554 5.61 -12.14 -42.73
N ALA A 555 4.79 -11.19 -43.20
CA ALA A 555 3.83 -11.41 -44.27
C ALA A 555 4.52 -11.82 -45.59
N LEU A 556 5.65 -11.19 -45.93
CA LEU A 556 6.46 -11.54 -47.11
C LEU A 556 7.13 -12.92 -47.01
N ARG A 557 7.55 -13.33 -45.81
CA ARG A 557 8.19 -14.64 -45.60
C ARG A 557 7.20 -15.80 -45.59
N ARG A 558 5.92 -15.54 -45.34
CA ARG A 558 4.86 -16.56 -45.21
C ARG A 558 3.70 -16.28 -46.19
N PRO A 559 3.97 -16.22 -47.52
CA PRO A 559 2.91 -16.00 -48.49
C PRO A 559 1.89 -17.14 -48.43
N GLY A 560 0.60 -16.80 -48.44
CA GLY A 560 -0.50 -17.77 -48.38
C GLY A 560 -0.71 -18.43 -47.01
N ALA A 561 -0.07 -17.93 -45.94
CA ALA A 561 -0.46 -18.33 -44.58
C ALA A 561 -1.90 -17.89 -44.30
N LEU A 562 -2.63 -18.67 -43.49
CA LEU A 562 -3.98 -18.28 -43.05
C LEU A 562 -3.95 -16.90 -42.39
N LEU A 563 -2.90 -16.63 -41.60
CA LEU A 563 -2.67 -15.38 -40.85
C LEU A 563 -2.40 -14.15 -41.71
N HIS A 564 -2.33 -14.27 -43.04
CA HIS A 564 -1.83 -13.20 -43.90
C HIS A 564 -2.68 -11.93 -43.83
N ASP A 565 -4.01 -12.04 -43.80
CA ASP A 565 -4.92 -10.92 -43.63
C ASP A 565 -4.82 -10.30 -42.23
N ASN A 566 -4.71 -11.09 -41.15
CA ASN A 566 -4.47 -10.56 -39.80
C ASN A 566 -3.14 -9.79 -39.72
N LEU A 567 -2.08 -10.25 -40.40
CA LEU A 567 -0.80 -9.54 -40.48
C LEU A 567 -0.94 -8.19 -41.19
N ARG A 568 -1.75 -8.11 -42.26
CA ARG A 568 -2.04 -6.85 -42.96
C ARG A 568 -2.81 -5.88 -42.08
N VAL A 569 -3.81 -6.36 -41.34
CA VAL A 569 -4.60 -5.54 -40.41
C VAL A 569 -3.74 -5.05 -39.23
N ALA A 570 -2.92 -5.93 -38.64
CA ALA A 570 -1.97 -5.55 -37.59
C ALA A 570 -0.93 -4.54 -38.09
N TRP A 571 -0.43 -4.70 -39.32
CA TRP A 571 0.49 -3.76 -39.95
C TRP A 571 -0.17 -2.39 -40.13
N ALA A 572 -1.36 -2.36 -40.73
CA ALA A 572 -2.12 -1.13 -40.96
C ALA A 572 -2.40 -0.40 -39.64
N ALA A 573 -2.75 -1.13 -38.58
CA ALA A 573 -2.98 -0.57 -37.26
C ALA A 573 -1.71 -0.07 -36.56
N SER A 574 -0.53 -0.53 -36.97
CA SER A 574 0.76 -0.12 -36.40
C SER A 574 1.36 1.14 -37.04
N LEU A 575 0.74 1.68 -38.10
CA LEU A 575 1.21 2.91 -38.74
C LEU A 575 1.10 4.10 -37.77
N PRO A 576 2.06 5.05 -37.80
CA PRO A 576 2.16 6.11 -36.79
C PRO A 576 1.02 7.13 -36.90
N SER A 577 0.63 7.50 -38.11
CA SER A 577 -0.42 8.49 -38.36
C SER A 577 -1.82 7.87 -38.37
N SER A 578 -2.77 8.47 -37.65
CA SER A 578 -4.18 8.03 -37.69
C SER A 578 -4.77 8.06 -39.10
N ALA A 579 -4.35 9.01 -39.95
CA ALA A 579 -4.82 9.11 -41.33
C ALA A 579 -4.25 7.98 -42.20
N GLU A 580 -2.97 7.64 -42.02
CA GLU A 580 -2.34 6.50 -42.70
C GLU A 580 -2.98 5.17 -42.26
N ARG A 581 -3.21 5.00 -40.95
CA ARG A 581 -3.93 3.84 -40.41
C ARG A 581 -5.31 3.69 -41.04
N ALA A 582 -6.10 4.77 -41.08
CA ALA A 582 -7.44 4.75 -41.65
C ALA A 582 -7.42 4.45 -43.16
N ALA A 583 -6.49 5.05 -43.93
CA ALA A 583 -6.36 4.79 -45.35
C ALA A 583 -5.97 3.33 -45.64
N ALA A 584 -5.00 2.79 -44.90
CA ALA A 584 -4.57 1.40 -45.05
C ALA A 584 -5.67 0.40 -44.65
N LEU A 585 -6.38 0.63 -43.54
CA LEU A 585 -7.50 -0.22 -43.12
C LEU A 585 -8.67 -0.15 -44.11
N ARG A 586 -8.94 1.03 -44.69
CA ARG A 586 -9.98 1.19 -45.71
C ARG A 586 -9.64 0.41 -46.98
N ALA A 587 -8.41 0.48 -47.45
CA ALA A 587 -7.95 -0.33 -48.58
C ALA A 587 -8.16 -1.83 -48.33
N ILE A 588 -7.85 -2.32 -47.12
CA ILE A 588 -8.10 -3.72 -46.73
C ILE A 588 -9.61 -4.06 -46.75
N CYS A 589 -10.46 -3.16 -46.27
CA CYS A 589 -11.92 -3.37 -46.31
C CYS A 589 -12.48 -3.37 -47.75
N ASP A 590 -11.97 -2.50 -48.62
CA ASP A 590 -12.46 -2.32 -49.99
C ASP A 590 -12.05 -3.48 -50.92
N GLU A 591 -10.94 -4.17 -50.62
CA GLU A 591 -10.53 -5.38 -51.34
C GLU A 591 -11.52 -6.56 -51.20
N GLY A 592 -12.43 -6.51 -50.22
CA GLY A 592 -13.59 -7.41 -50.15
C GLY A 592 -13.29 -8.88 -49.90
N GLY A 593 -12.11 -9.22 -49.36
CA GLY A 593 -11.73 -10.60 -49.06
C GLY A 593 -12.50 -11.20 -47.88
N ALA A 594 -12.93 -12.47 -47.99
CA ALA A 594 -13.66 -13.20 -46.94
C ALA A 594 -12.77 -13.70 -45.77
N GLY A 595 -11.73 -12.94 -45.42
CA GLY A 595 -10.77 -13.30 -44.36
C GLY A 595 -11.34 -13.09 -42.94
N ASP A 596 -10.83 -13.82 -41.96
CA ASP A 596 -11.23 -13.69 -40.55
C ASP A 596 -10.84 -12.33 -39.95
N ALA A 597 -9.86 -11.65 -40.54
CA ALA A 597 -9.43 -10.32 -40.11
C ALA A 597 -10.33 -9.18 -40.61
N LEU A 598 -11.30 -9.44 -41.50
CA LEU A 598 -12.14 -8.38 -42.09
C LEU A 598 -12.98 -7.67 -41.00
N ALA A 599 -13.57 -8.42 -40.07
CA ALA A 599 -14.33 -7.86 -38.96
C ALA A 599 -13.47 -6.91 -38.09
N GLU A 600 -12.24 -7.32 -37.81
CA GLU A 600 -11.25 -6.51 -37.09
C GLU A 600 -10.91 -5.22 -37.84
N ALA A 601 -10.67 -5.32 -39.15
CA ALA A 601 -10.34 -4.17 -40.00
C ALA A 601 -11.46 -3.12 -39.96
N HIS A 602 -12.72 -3.55 -40.14
CA HIS A 602 -13.88 -2.68 -40.06
C HIS A 602 -14.04 -2.06 -38.66
N TYR A 603 -13.85 -2.84 -37.60
CA TYR A 603 -13.94 -2.35 -36.23
C TYR A 603 -12.87 -1.28 -35.93
N ARG A 604 -11.59 -1.56 -36.24
CA ARG A 604 -10.48 -0.63 -36.01
C ARG A 604 -10.61 0.64 -36.85
N LEU A 605 -11.06 0.52 -38.11
CA LEU A 605 -11.32 1.69 -38.95
C LEU A 605 -12.42 2.57 -38.35
N ALA A 606 -13.51 1.95 -37.88
CA ALA A 606 -14.60 2.68 -37.24
C ALA A 606 -14.14 3.43 -35.98
N GLU A 607 -13.32 2.81 -35.13
CA GLU A 607 -12.77 3.47 -33.93
C GLU A 607 -11.91 4.68 -34.28
N ILE A 608 -11.06 4.59 -35.32
CA ILE A 608 -10.25 5.73 -35.77
C ILE A 608 -11.13 6.85 -36.33
N GLU A 609 -12.14 6.50 -37.13
CA GLU A 609 -13.12 7.43 -37.71
C GLU A 609 -13.93 8.14 -36.62
N ILE A 610 -14.29 7.47 -35.52
CA ILE A 610 -15.05 8.05 -34.41
C ILE A 610 -14.16 8.91 -33.50
N GLN A 611 -13.03 8.39 -33.03
CA GLN A 611 -12.24 9.03 -31.96
C GLN A 611 -11.28 10.12 -32.46
N HIS A 612 -10.65 9.93 -33.63
CA HIS A 612 -9.54 10.79 -34.06
C HIS A 612 -9.96 11.76 -35.15
N LEU A 613 -10.66 11.25 -36.16
CA LEU A 613 -11.09 12.06 -37.31
C LEU A 613 -12.46 12.70 -37.05
N GLY A 614 -13.36 11.95 -36.39
CA GLY A 614 -14.74 12.33 -36.12
C GLY A 614 -14.89 13.55 -35.20
N VAL A 615 -13.88 13.86 -34.38
CA VAL A 615 -13.86 15.09 -33.56
C VAL A 615 -13.83 16.34 -34.44
N ARG A 616 -13.29 16.25 -35.66
CA ARG A 616 -13.19 17.36 -36.61
C ARG A 616 -14.20 17.26 -37.75
N ASP A 617 -14.75 16.07 -37.99
CA ASP A 617 -15.62 15.78 -39.12
C ASP A 617 -16.78 14.85 -38.71
N GLU A 618 -17.97 15.42 -38.55
CA GLU A 618 -19.18 14.69 -38.15
C GLU A 618 -19.61 13.63 -39.19
N ALA A 619 -19.27 13.82 -40.47
CA ALA A 619 -19.58 12.82 -41.51
C ALA A 619 -18.73 11.56 -41.31
N LEU A 620 -17.45 11.71 -40.97
CA LEU A 620 -16.58 10.58 -40.63
C LEU A 620 -17.04 9.89 -39.34
N ARG A 621 -17.45 10.66 -38.33
CA ARG A 621 -18.02 10.08 -37.11
C ARG A 621 -19.27 9.25 -37.40
N THR A 622 -20.19 9.77 -38.22
CA THR A 622 -21.40 9.07 -38.65
C THR A 622 -21.08 7.80 -39.42
N ALA A 623 -20.12 7.87 -40.35
CA ALA A 623 -19.64 6.72 -41.11
C ALA A 623 -19.03 5.63 -40.21
N GLY A 624 -18.23 6.02 -39.21
CA GLY A 624 -17.66 5.11 -38.23
C GLY A 624 -18.74 4.42 -37.38
N ILE A 625 -19.76 5.16 -36.91
CA ILE A 625 -20.89 4.58 -36.17
C ILE A 625 -21.65 3.57 -37.04
N GLU A 626 -21.91 3.90 -38.30
CA GLU A 626 -22.59 2.99 -39.22
C GLU A 626 -21.76 1.74 -39.51
N ARG A 627 -20.44 1.89 -39.62
CA ARG A 627 -19.51 0.77 -39.75
C ARG A 627 -19.53 -0.14 -38.51
N LEU A 628 -19.58 0.42 -37.29
CA LEU A 628 -19.76 -0.38 -36.06
C LEU A 628 -21.09 -1.15 -36.08
N ARG A 629 -22.19 -0.55 -36.56
CA ARG A 629 -23.48 -1.24 -36.66
C ARG A 629 -23.41 -2.43 -37.62
N ARG A 630 -22.73 -2.27 -38.76
CA ARG A 630 -22.48 -3.38 -39.69
C ARG A 630 -21.64 -4.47 -39.04
N VAL A 631 -20.55 -4.12 -38.35
CA VAL A 631 -19.74 -5.11 -37.62
C VAL A 631 -20.58 -5.88 -36.61
N ALA A 632 -21.42 -5.17 -35.85
CA ALA A 632 -22.31 -5.77 -34.87
C ALA A 632 -23.37 -6.71 -35.47
N ALA A 633 -23.85 -6.42 -36.69
CA ALA A 633 -24.88 -7.21 -37.38
C ALA A 633 -24.29 -8.38 -38.17
N ASP A 634 -23.29 -8.10 -39.01
CA ASP A 634 -22.71 -9.08 -39.95
C ASP A 634 -21.81 -10.09 -39.24
N TYR A 635 -21.23 -9.71 -38.10
CA TYR A 635 -20.29 -10.54 -37.33
C TYR A 635 -20.79 -10.79 -35.89
N ASP A 636 -22.11 -10.81 -35.69
CA ASP A 636 -22.78 -11.00 -34.40
C ASP A 636 -22.22 -12.13 -33.49
N PRO A 637 -21.91 -13.34 -34.01
CA PRO A 637 -21.39 -14.43 -33.17
C PRO A 637 -19.91 -14.26 -32.80
N THR A 638 -19.19 -13.39 -33.51
CA THR A 638 -17.76 -13.18 -33.27
C THR A 638 -17.52 -12.25 -32.09
N TRP A 639 -16.29 -12.24 -31.59
CA TRP A 639 -15.86 -11.28 -30.59
C TRP A 639 -16.00 -9.83 -31.07
N TRP A 640 -15.63 -9.54 -32.32
CA TRP A 640 -15.72 -8.20 -32.91
C TRP A 640 -17.16 -7.68 -32.99
N GLY A 641 -18.14 -8.55 -33.28
CA GLY A 641 -19.56 -8.18 -33.24
C GLY A 641 -20.03 -7.78 -31.84
N ARG A 642 -19.63 -8.53 -30.80
CA ARG A 642 -19.90 -8.18 -29.40
C ARG A 642 -19.23 -6.86 -29.00
N ALA A 643 -17.94 -6.72 -29.28
CA ALA A 643 -17.18 -5.50 -28.99
C ALA A 643 -17.80 -4.27 -29.67
N ALA A 644 -18.29 -4.41 -30.92
CA ALA A 644 -19.01 -3.36 -31.62
C ALA A 644 -20.32 -2.97 -30.94
N ARG A 645 -21.11 -3.93 -30.43
CA ARG A 645 -22.35 -3.65 -29.67
C ARG A 645 -22.07 -2.93 -28.36
N GLU A 646 -21.07 -3.40 -27.61
CA GLU A 646 -20.67 -2.74 -26.36
C GLU A 646 -20.23 -1.31 -26.62
N ARG A 647 -19.43 -1.10 -27.68
CA ARG A 647 -18.98 0.22 -28.08
C ARG A 647 -20.13 1.13 -28.51
N LEU A 648 -21.07 0.62 -29.30
CA LEU A 648 -22.28 1.35 -29.69
C LEU A 648 -23.14 1.72 -28.47
N ALA A 649 -23.20 0.86 -27.45
CA ALA A 649 -23.91 1.17 -26.21
C ALA A 649 -23.28 2.34 -25.45
N LEU A 650 -21.94 2.42 -25.42
CA LEU A 650 -21.20 3.55 -24.82
C LEU A 650 -21.36 4.87 -25.60
N LEU A 651 -21.60 4.80 -26.92
CA LEU A 651 -21.79 5.97 -27.77
C LEU A 651 -23.22 6.52 -27.74
N LYS A 652 -24.20 5.76 -27.20
CA LYS A 652 -25.55 6.29 -27.00
C LYS A 652 -25.47 7.41 -25.96
N PRO A 653 -25.95 8.62 -26.27
CA PRO A 653 -26.02 9.67 -25.26
C PRO A 653 -26.81 9.12 -24.08
N ALA A 654 -26.31 9.35 -22.86
CA ALA A 654 -27.09 9.05 -21.66
C ALA A 654 -28.46 9.68 -21.88
N PRO A 655 -29.58 8.94 -21.69
CA PRO A 655 -30.90 9.53 -21.83
C PRO A 655 -30.86 10.79 -21.00
N SER A 656 -31.08 11.95 -21.62
CA SER A 656 -31.11 13.21 -20.90
C SER A 656 -32.14 12.98 -19.82
N ASN A 657 -31.69 12.79 -18.57
CA ASN A 657 -32.58 12.63 -17.44
C ASN A 657 -33.41 13.90 -17.51
N GLY A 658 -34.63 13.75 -18.01
CA GLY A 658 -35.53 14.86 -18.20
C GLY A 658 -35.68 15.44 -16.82
N VAL A 659 -34.94 16.50 -16.54
CA VAL A 659 -35.37 17.51 -15.61
C VAL A 659 -36.55 18.14 -16.33
N GLU A 660 -37.65 17.38 -16.44
CA GLU A 660 -38.98 17.92 -16.58
C GLU A 660 -39.08 18.81 -15.35
N GLY A 661 -38.83 20.10 -15.57
CA GLY A 661 -39.04 21.11 -14.57
C GLY A 661 -40.45 20.89 -14.05
N SER A 662 -40.54 20.48 -12.79
CA SER A 662 -41.76 20.60 -12.01
C SER A 662 -42.02 22.10 -11.82
N SER A 663 -42.48 22.75 -12.89
CA SER A 663 -43.21 24.00 -12.81
C SER A 663 -44.59 23.65 -12.27
N THR A 664 -44.68 23.43 -10.96
CA THR A 664 -45.93 23.66 -10.25
C THR A 664 -46.15 25.17 -10.16
N PRO A 665 -47.33 25.68 -10.55
CA PRO A 665 -47.67 27.10 -10.52
C PRO A 665 -47.77 27.67 -9.10
#